data_AF-A0A410JQE4-F1
#
_entry.id   AF-A0A410JQE4-F1
#
_cell.length_a   1.000
_cell.length_b   1.000
_cell.length_c   1.000
_cell.angle_alpha   90.00
_cell.angle_beta   90.00
_cell.angle_gamma   90.00
#
_symmetry.space_group_name_H-M   'P 1'
#
loop_
_entity.id
_entity.type
_entity.pdbx_description
1 polymer ?
#
loop_
_entity_poly.entity_id
_entity_poly.type
_entity_poly.pdbx_seq_one_letter_code
_entity_poly.pdbx_strand_id
1 'polypeptide(L)'
;MAWFLGNNKKKYLEKLKKANQEREEKASIKAIGDISPEQKEQRARKVEIAKEEKKLEEAREKRKEEDKATEDQLLIVNGAKIKMGPHMGSFKVLSDVPTTQGKLTGTVVEKSPANFSFNDGFQLLSLTEWQDVGTIKYQDNKVLIKKSKIIATGKMPGNTPPETAPIEFTDSGQINVVESIDTDGIPVPSFEEPAPQYIINFRRPYDYQGEFGFDWMRKEYLPINEGGQGFCVEGLEELKKIYTPFKVDLKHSQTQQPYGDYYVPWLIMFPNHKQKIGKEVQLLVTTPQEYQDNSLFNSTEVEEFSLETSNPALRIEPSKLNIDDCLNGVVITIYCDAPLQNNETITAVASNGAIVGKVNVMRNAHYRDLTVNIYVIKSYLTDQNLSSDFGKNVIDNKLSEIGNLQVIEDYLNKKSLNQALIQVKFIEINQNTGEPFDWGFRKISLENASKEEKYKGMFNSSTKIVEASKYMNYINDRFGKMFPSIAKSKGILLYLSSIKTTSSGGAAYTLPLDNKHCIIFNSNLNHLSSYAHEIGHTIGLAHTFPEEQNVEQKIQNAENDLKNYKEKQEREKNNKNEYLRRYSDYLDKNPNKKREAVEILDKNIDQYNNAIKSLEEKITILKNNRYKFKEKATENILDYDLNNQKTFTQWQIKIMQEEVQKYYH
;
A
#
# COMPACT_ATOMS: atom_id res chain seq x y z
N MET A 1 57.97 4.20 -64.52
CA MET A 1 57.29 3.06 -63.84
C MET A 1 58.17 2.29 -62.84
N ALA A 2 59.25 2.88 -62.30
CA ALA A 2 60.11 2.22 -61.29
C ALA A 2 59.97 2.80 -59.87
N TRP A 3 59.18 3.86 -59.65
CA TRP A 3 59.04 4.51 -58.35
C TRP A 3 57.86 3.98 -57.50
N PHE A 4 56.85 3.37 -58.14
CA PHE A 4 55.66 2.84 -57.45
C PHE A 4 55.82 1.41 -56.88
N LEU A 5 56.85 0.65 -57.29
CA LEU A 5 57.07 -0.73 -56.85
C LEU A 5 57.97 -0.85 -55.60
N GLY A 6 58.73 0.20 -55.25
CA GLY A 6 59.62 0.20 -54.08
C GLY A 6 58.91 0.41 -52.74
N ASN A 7 57.86 1.23 -52.71
CA ASN A 7 57.21 1.66 -51.46
C ASN A 7 56.29 0.59 -50.84
N ASN A 8 55.65 -0.24 -51.67
CA ASN A 8 54.76 -1.30 -51.18
C ASN A 8 55.53 -2.50 -50.59
N LYS A 9 56.74 -2.78 -51.09
CA LYS A 9 57.60 -3.85 -50.56
C LYS A 9 58.16 -3.50 -49.18
N LYS A 10 58.46 -2.23 -48.93
CA LYS A 10 58.99 -1.72 -47.64
C LYS A 10 57.92 -1.77 -46.53
N LYS A 11 56.69 -1.34 -46.82
CA LYS A 11 55.55 -1.44 -45.88
C LYS A 11 55.16 -2.88 -45.53
N TYR A 12 55.31 -3.82 -46.48
CA TYR A 12 55.03 -5.23 -46.24
C TYR A 12 56.08 -5.91 -45.34
N LEU A 13 57.36 -5.57 -45.53
CA LEU A 13 58.47 -6.05 -44.69
C LEU A 13 58.41 -5.51 -43.26
N GLU A 14 57.98 -4.27 -43.05
CA GLU A 14 57.78 -3.71 -41.71
C GLU A 14 56.61 -4.39 -40.96
N LYS A 15 55.50 -4.69 -41.65
CA LYS A 15 54.39 -5.45 -41.06
C LYS A 15 54.79 -6.88 -40.67
N LEU A 16 55.59 -7.55 -41.49
CA LEU A 16 56.11 -8.89 -41.19
C LEU A 16 57.09 -8.90 -40.01
N LYS A 17 57.96 -7.89 -39.89
CA LYS A 17 58.87 -7.76 -38.74
C LYS A 17 58.12 -7.53 -37.44
N LYS A 18 57.09 -6.67 -37.46
CA LYS A 18 56.27 -6.37 -36.27
C LYS A 18 55.45 -7.59 -35.82
N ALA A 19 54.90 -8.36 -36.76
CA ALA A 19 54.16 -9.59 -36.47
C ALA A 19 55.06 -10.74 -35.96
N ASN A 20 56.34 -10.78 -36.38
CA ASN A 20 57.29 -11.76 -35.87
C ASN A 20 57.83 -11.37 -34.48
N GLN A 21 58.06 -10.08 -34.19
CA GLN A 21 58.38 -9.60 -32.84
C GLN A 21 57.25 -9.89 -31.84
N GLU A 22 55.98 -9.65 -32.22
CA GLU A 22 54.82 -9.97 -31.37
C GLU A 22 54.64 -11.49 -31.15
N ARG A 23 55.15 -12.33 -32.06
CA ARG A 23 55.17 -13.79 -31.90
C ARG A 23 56.32 -14.28 -31.04
N GLU A 24 57.50 -13.65 -31.13
CA GLU A 24 58.67 -13.98 -30.29
C GLU A 24 58.47 -13.51 -28.84
N GLU A 25 57.83 -12.36 -28.60
CA GLU A 25 57.45 -11.90 -27.25
C GLU A 25 56.38 -12.79 -26.60
N LYS A 26 55.44 -13.34 -27.38
CA LYS A 26 54.44 -14.30 -26.88
C LYS A 26 54.98 -15.72 -26.68
N ALA A 27 56.14 -16.05 -27.24
CA ALA A 27 56.72 -17.39 -27.19
C ALA A 27 57.75 -17.60 -26.07
N SER A 28 58.20 -16.55 -25.36
CA SER A 28 59.33 -16.65 -24.42
C SER A 28 59.01 -16.81 -22.93
N ILE A 29 57.74 -17.00 -22.53
CA ILE A 29 57.42 -17.29 -21.12
C ILE A 29 56.51 -18.51 -21.00
N LYS A 30 57.13 -19.69 -20.88
CA LYS A 30 56.59 -20.82 -20.10
C LYS A 30 57.71 -21.80 -19.73
N ALA A 31 58.35 -21.56 -18.59
CA ALA A 31 59.03 -22.60 -17.82
C ALA A 31 58.09 -23.03 -16.69
N ILE A 32 57.87 -24.33 -16.56
CA ILE A 32 56.99 -24.97 -15.60
C ILE A 32 57.70 -24.97 -14.24
N GLY A 33 57.18 -24.27 -13.23
CA GLY A 33 57.65 -24.43 -11.84
C GLY A 33 57.37 -23.30 -10.85
N ASP A 34 57.30 -22.04 -11.28
CA ASP A 34 57.17 -20.92 -10.33
C ASP A 34 55.75 -20.36 -10.26
N ILE A 35 55.13 -20.46 -9.08
CA ILE A 35 53.87 -19.78 -8.75
C ILE A 35 54.12 -18.28 -8.84
N SER A 36 53.34 -17.57 -9.68
CA SER A 36 53.53 -16.14 -9.88
C SER A 36 53.36 -15.35 -8.56
N PRO A 37 54.02 -14.19 -8.41
CA PRO A 37 53.82 -13.31 -7.24
C PRO A 37 52.33 -13.01 -6.99
N GLU A 38 51.56 -12.79 -8.06
CA GLU A 38 50.09 -12.61 -8.02
C GLU A 38 49.35 -13.81 -7.44
N GLN A 39 49.74 -15.04 -7.76
CA GLN A 39 49.09 -16.25 -7.24
C GLN A 39 49.44 -16.52 -5.77
N LYS A 40 50.64 -16.14 -5.31
CA LYS A 40 51.01 -16.13 -3.88
C LYS A 40 50.23 -15.07 -3.12
N GLU A 41 50.08 -13.88 -3.69
CA GLU A 41 49.33 -12.77 -3.09
C GLU A 41 47.83 -13.07 -3.03
N GLN A 42 47.24 -13.65 -4.08
CA GLN A 42 45.85 -14.12 -4.06
C GLN A 42 45.60 -15.22 -3.03
N ARG A 43 46.55 -16.13 -2.83
CA ARG A 43 46.45 -17.15 -1.75
C ARG A 43 46.58 -16.53 -0.36
N ALA A 44 47.49 -15.57 -0.18
CA ALA A 44 47.63 -14.84 1.09
C ALA A 44 46.35 -14.06 1.43
N ARG A 45 45.82 -13.30 0.46
CA ARG A 45 44.54 -12.57 0.62
C ARG A 45 43.37 -13.50 0.89
N LYS A 46 43.26 -14.66 0.24
CA LYS A 46 42.20 -15.65 0.53
C LYS A 46 42.29 -16.23 1.94
N VAL A 47 43.49 -16.46 2.45
CA VAL A 47 43.71 -16.95 3.83
C VAL A 47 43.41 -15.85 4.86
N GLU A 48 43.68 -14.59 4.50
CA GLU A 48 43.40 -13.42 5.34
C GLU A 48 41.89 -13.11 5.39
N ILE A 49 41.21 -13.12 4.24
CA ILE A 49 39.74 -13.01 4.14
C ILE A 49 39.06 -14.13 4.94
N ALA A 50 39.50 -15.39 4.82
CA ALA A 50 38.93 -16.49 5.58
C ALA A 50 39.14 -16.35 7.11
N LYS A 51 40.22 -15.69 7.55
CA LYS A 51 40.46 -15.36 8.96
C LYS A 51 39.58 -14.20 9.43
N GLU A 52 39.35 -13.21 8.58
CA GLU A 52 38.48 -12.07 8.87
C GLU A 52 37.00 -12.46 8.90
N GLU A 53 36.55 -13.30 7.98
CA GLU A 53 35.19 -13.87 7.96
C GLU A 53 34.91 -14.66 9.24
N LYS A 54 35.85 -15.49 9.69
CA LYS A 54 35.71 -16.25 10.93
C LYS A 54 35.66 -15.35 12.17
N LYS A 55 36.49 -14.29 12.23
CA LYS A 55 36.43 -13.29 13.31
C LYS A 55 35.13 -12.48 13.30
N LEU A 56 34.60 -12.18 12.11
CA LEU A 56 33.34 -11.48 11.94
C LEU A 56 32.16 -12.32 12.38
N GLU A 57 32.18 -13.63 12.11
CA GLU A 57 31.15 -14.57 12.54
C GLU A 57 31.15 -14.75 14.07
N GLU A 58 32.32 -14.92 14.68
CA GLU A 58 32.48 -14.92 16.15
C GLU A 58 31.99 -13.59 16.77
N ALA A 59 32.26 -12.45 16.14
CA ALA A 59 31.77 -11.14 16.59
C ALA A 59 30.26 -10.92 16.35
N ARG A 60 29.65 -11.61 15.38
CA ARG A 60 28.20 -11.59 15.14
C ARG A 60 27.47 -12.46 16.16
N GLU A 61 28.03 -13.62 16.52
CA GLU A 61 27.48 -14.45 17.59
C GLU A 61 27.56 -13.75 18.93
N LYS A 62 28.71 -13.14 19.26
CA LYS A 62 28.86 -12.37 20.49
C LYS A 62 27.89 -11.18 20.56
N ARG A 63 27.69 -10.45 19.45
CA ARG A 63 26.68 -9.37 19.37
C ARG A 63 25.26 -9.89 19.50
N LYS A 64 24.91 -11.03 18.89
CA LYS A 64 23.59 -11.65 19.10
C LYS A 64 23.35 -12.03 20.56
N GLU A 65 24.39 -12.47 21.28
CA GLU A 65 24.30 -12.76 22.71
C GLU A 65 24.16 -11.48 23.54
N GLU A 66 24.90 -10.41 23.21
CA GLU A 66 24.83 -9.09 23.87
C GLU A 66 23.48 -8.39 23.60
N ASP A 67 22.99 -8.42 22.36
CA ASP A 67 21.68 -7.86 21.96
C ASP A 67 20.55 -8.61 22.66
N LYS A 68 20.63 -9.94 22.72
CA LYS A 68 19.67 -10.76 23.46
C LYS A 68 19.71 -10.47 24.96
N ALA A 69 20.90 -10.30 25.53
CA ALA A 69 21.05 -9.91 26.94
C ALA A 69 20.48 -8.52 27.22
N THR A 70 20.60 -7.60 26.27
CA THR A 70 20.04 -6.23 26.36
C THR A 70 18.52 -6.25 26.21
N GLU A 71 17.99 -7.04 25.28
CA GLU A 71 16.56 -7.20 25.03
C GLU A 71 15.85 -7.88 26.23
N ASP A 72 16.50 -8.85 26.86
CA ASP A 72 16.01 -9.54 28.06
C ASP A 72 15.83 -8.60 29.27
N GLN A 73 16.53 -7.45 29.28
CA GLN A 73 16.46 -6.42 30.33
C GLN A 73 15.43 -5.32 30.05
N LEU A 74 14.74 -5.33 28.91
CA LEU A 74 13.72 -4.33 28.61
C LEU A 74 12.58 -4.39 29.61
N LEU A 75 12.21 -3.24 30.19
CA LEU A 75 11.04 -3.09 31.06
C LEU A 75 9.75 -3.53 30.36
N ILE A 76 8.89 -4.26 31.05
CA ILE A 76 7.56 -4.59 30.54
C ILE A 76 6.65 -3.38 30.71
N VAL A 77 5.91 -3.01 29.66
CA VAL A 77 4.86 -1.99 29.73
C VAL A 77 3.50 -2.55 29.36
N ASN A 78 2.44 -1.81 29.70
CA ASN A 78 1.07 -2.18 29.41
C ASN A 78 0.85 -2.51 27.92
N GLY A 79 0.25 -3.67 27.64
CA GLY A 79 0.04 -4.17 26.28
C GLY A 79 1.16 -5.07 25.75
N ALA A 80 2.18 -5.40 26.58
CA ALA A 80 3.17 -6.41 26.26
C ALA A 80 2.53 -7.76 25.88
N LYS A 81 3.15 -8.52 24.97
CA LYS A 81 2.64 -9.81 24.52
C LYS A 81 3.21 -10.93 25.38
N ILE A 82 2.36 -11.90 25.70
CA ILE A 82 2.70 -13.05 26.54
C ILE A 82 2.35 -14.37 25.86
N LYS A 83 2.98 -15.45 26.35
CA LYS A 83 2.64 -16.83 26.01
C LYS A 83 2.65 -17.72 27.26
N MET A 84 1.81 -18.75 27.26
CA MET A 84 1.80 -19.84 28.24
C MET A 84 1.59 -21.15 27.48
N GLY A 85 2.66 -21.93 27.29
CA GLY A 85 2.61 -23.09 26.39
C GLY A 85 2.15 -22.67 24.98
N PRO A 86 1.07 -23.24 24.41
CA PRO A 86 0.51 -22.84 23.13
C PRO A 86 -0.37 -21.57 23.18
N HIS A 87 -0.74 -21.10 24.37
CA HIS A 87 -1.70 -20.00 24.55
C HIS A 87 -1.01 -18.64 24.44
N MET A 88 -1.44 -17.81 23.48
CA MET A 88 -0.92 -16.46 23.28
C MET A 88 -1.88 -15.41 23.84
N GLY A 89 -1.34 -14.33 24.38
CA GLY A 89 -2.15 -13.29 25.00
C GLY A 89 -1.46 -11.93 25.14
N SER A 90 -2.10 -11.06 25.91
CA SER A 90 -1.58 -9.74 26.28
C SER A 90 -1.56 -9.55 27.79
N PHE A 91 -0.61 -8.71 28.22
CA PHE A 91 -0.41 -8.31 29.61
C PHE A 91 -0.96 -6.90 29.85
N LYS A 92 -1.66 -6.73 30.96
CA LYS A 92 -2.31 -5.49 31.36
C LYS A 92 -1.82 -5.06 32.74
N VAL A 93 -1.35 -3.83 32.83
CA VAL A 93 -0.98 -3.18 34.09
C VAL A 93 -2.23 -2.53 34.67
N LEU A 94 -2.58 -2.89 35.90
CA LEU A 94 -3.82 -2.45 36.57
C LEU A 94 -3.52 -1.52 37.75
N SER A 95 -2.28 -1.50 38.25
CA SER A 95 -1.84 -0.55 39.26
C SER A 95 -1.53 0.83 38.65
N ASP A 96 -1.70 1.87 39.46
CA ASP A 96 -1.39 3.25 39.09
C ASP A 96 0.09 3.55 39.34
N VAL A 97 0.92 3.08 38.40
CA VAL A 97 2.38 3.11 38.45
C VAL A 97 2.96 4.05 37.39
N PRO A 98 4.19 4.55 37.58
CA PRO A 98 4.85 5.40 36.58
C PRO A 98 4.85 4.78 35.18
N THR A 99 4.89 5.64 34.18
CA THR A 99 4.91 5.23 32.77
C THR A 99 6.34 5.16 32.22
N THR A 100 6.59 4.18 31.36
CA THR A 100 7.75 4.11 30.48
C THR A 100 7.24 4.27 29.05
N GLN A 101 7.77 5.27 28.33
CA GLN A 101 7.33 5.61 26.96
C GLN A 101 5.81 5.84 26.83
N GLY A 102 5.21 6.53 27.81
CA GLY A 102 3.78 6.86 27.79
C GLY A 102 2.83 5.69 28.08
N LYS A 103 3.35 4.52 28.46
CA LYS A 103 2.56 3.35 28.88
C LYS A 103 2.91 2.96 30.32
N LEU A 104 1.92 2.51 31.11
CA LEU A 104 2.14 2.07 32.50
C LEU A 104 3.16 0.92 32.55
N THR A 105 4.11 0.98 33.48
CA THR A 105 5.20 -0.01 33.61
C THR A 105 4.80 -1.17 34.51
N GLY A 106 4.99 -2.40 34.06
CA GLY A 106 4.68 -3.60 34.84
C GLY A 106 5.62 -3.77 36.03
N THR A 107 5.06 -4.13 37.19
CA THR A 107 5.81 -4.43 38.41
C THR A 107 5.37 -5.76 39.01
N VAL A 108 6.10 -6.25 40.01
CA VAL A 108 5.79 -7.52 40.70
C VAL A 108 4.42 -7.59 41.37
N VAL A 109 3.72 -6.46 41.52
CA VAL A 109 2.34 -6.46 42.06
C VAL A 109 1.31 -6.95 41.05
N GLU A 110 1.65 -6.98 39.75
CA GLU A 110 0.78 -7.44 38.67
C GLU A 110 0.78 -8.97 38.58
N LYS A 111 0.15 -9.61 39.58
CA LYS A 111 0.09 -11.08 39.74
C LYS A 111 -1.33 -11.61 39.93
N SER A 112 -2.32 -10.93 39.36
CA SER A 112 -3.73 -11.33 39.35
C SER A 112 -4.11 -11.92 37.98
N PRO A 113 -5.06 -12.88 37.91
CA PRO A 113 -5.62 -13.34 36.63
C PRO A 113 -6.09 -12.20 35.71
N ALA A 114 -6.58 -11.08 36.28
CA ALA A 114 -7.05 -9.92 35.53
C ALA A 114 -5.93 -9.17 34.77
N ASN A 115 -4.66 -9.43 35.09
CA ASN A 115 -3.51 -8.88 34.38
C ASN A 115 -3.23 -9.55 33.04
N PHE A 116 -3.90 -10.65 32.74
CA PHE A 116 -3.63 -11.46 31.57
C PHE A 116 -4.91 -11.66 30.74
N SER A 117 -4.77 -11.64 29.42
CA SER A 117 -5.86 -11.91 28.49
C SER A 117 -5.36 -12.82 27.38
N PHE A 118 -5.91 -14.03 27.28
CA PHE A 118 -5.52 -15.01 26.27
C PHE A 118 -6.49 -14.98 25.09
N ASN A 119 -5.94 -15.02 23.87
CA ASN A 119 -6.69 -14.81 22.64
C ASN A 119 -7.67 -15.96 22.32
N ASP A 120 -7.40 -17.15 22.84
CA ASP A 120 -8.19 -18.37 22.65
C ASP A 120 -9.21 -18.61 23.78
N GLY A 121 -9.30 -17.70 24.75
CA GLY A 121 -10.22 -17.81 25.88
C GLY A 121 -9.71 -18.67 27.04
N PHE A 122 -8.42 -19.04 27.08
CA PHE A 122 -7.80 -19.71 28.22
C PHE A 122 -7.98 -18.92 29.53
N GLN A 123 -8.38 -19.60 30.61
CA GLN A 123 -8.70 -18.99 31.90
C GLN A 123 -7.66 -19.34 32.97
N LEU A 124 -7.08 -18.32 33.61
CA LEU A 124 -6.14 -18.50 34.71
C LEU A 124 -6.87 -18.80 36.03
N LEU A 125 -6.37 -19.79 36.77
CA LEU A 125 -6.87 -20.21 38.07
C LEU A 125 -5.98 -19.71 39.21
N SER A 126 -4.67 -19.84 39.07
CA SER A 126 -3.70 -19.42 40.09
C SER A 126 -2.36 -19.01 39.49
N LEU A 127 -1.65 -18.13 40.20
CA LEU A 127 -0.35 -17.58 39.84
C LEU A 127 0.61 -17.68 41.03
N THR A 128 1.90 -17.90 40.77
CA THR A 128 2.95 -17.87 41.79
C THR A 128 3.56 -16.47 41.95
N GLU A 129 4.73 -16.37 42.57
CA GLU A 129 5.53 -15.14 42.52
C GLU A 129 6.30 -15.01 41.20
N TRP A 130 6.60 -13.77 40.83
CA TRP A 130 7.44 -13.43 39.68
C TRP A 130 8.89 -13.86 39.89
N GLN A 131 9.50 -14.38 38.83
CA GLN A 131 10.91 -14.75 38.73
C GLN A 131 11.60 -13.87 37.69
N ASP A 132 12.93 -13.76 37.78
CA ASP A 132 13.76 -13.02 36.83
C ASP A 132 13.32 -11.54 36.65
N VAL A 133 13.10 -10.84 37.77
CA VAL A 133 12.59 -9.46 37.83
C VAL A 133 13.71 -8.43 37.81
N GLY A 134 13.41 -7.22 37.35
CA GLY A 134 14.37 -6.12 37.30
C GLY A 134 14.84 -5.67 38.70
N THR A 135 15.97 -4.97 38.72
CA THR A 135 16.56 -4.41 39.95
C THR A 135 15.99 -3.03 40.31
N ILE A 136 15.45 -2.32 39.32
CA ILE A 136 14.79 -1.01 39.49
C ILE A 136 13.47 -1.19 40.24
N LYS A 137 13.12 -0.21 41.09
CA LYS A 137 11.85 -0.18 41.83
C LYS A 137 11.04 1.04 41.45
N TYR A 138 9.76 0.85 41.15
CA TYR A 138 8.76 1.91 41.05
C TYR A 138 7.76 1.76 42.19
N GLN A 139 7.59 2.83 42.99
CA GLN A 139 6.75 2.82 44.19
C GLN A 139 7.07 1.61 45.09
N ASP A 140 8.36 1.43 45.39
CA ASP A 140 8.94 0.32 46.18
C ASP A 140 8.82 -1.11 45.61
N ASN A 141 8.13 -1.29 44.48
CA ASN A 141 7.96 -2.58 43.83
C ASN A 141 8.97 -2.78 42.70
N LYS A 142 9.60 -3.96 42.64
CA LYS A 142 10.52 -4.31 41.55
C LYS A 142 9.76 -4.33 40.22
N VAL A 143 10.39 -3.78 39.18
CA VAL A 143 9.83 -3.76 37.83
C VAL A 143 9.97 -5.13 37.14
N LEU A 144 9.07 -5.43 36.22
CA LEU A 144 9.17 -6.60 35.35
C LEU A 144 10.02 -6.27 34.14
N ILE A 145 10.83 -7.22 33.69
CA ILE A 145 11.66 -7.15 32.49
C ILE A 145 11.24 -8.25 31.50
N LYS A 146 11.69 -8.20 30.25
CA LYS A 146 11.33 -9.18 29.20
C LYS A 146 11.59 -10.62 29.61
N LYS A 147 12.67 -10.84 30.37
CA LYS A 147 13.00 -12.16 30.92
C LYS A 147 12.09 -12.61 32.07
N SER A 148 11.35 -11.70 32.70
CA SER A 148 10.49 -12.04 33.83
C SER A 148 9.44 -13.08 33.45
N LYS A 149 9.20 -14.02 34.35
CA LYS A 149 8.22 -15.09 34.16
C LYS A 149 7.49 -15.40 35.46
N ILE A 150 6.27 -15.91 35.34
CA ILE A 150 5.43 -16.30 36.48
C ILE A 150 4.81 -17.65 36.18
N ILE A 151 4.89 -18.60 37.11
CA ILE A 151 4.24 -19.90 36.92
C ILE A 151 2.74 -19.72 37.14
N ALA A 152 1.97 -20.17 36.17
CA ALA A 152 0.52 -20.09 36.20
C ALA A 152 -0.09 -21.48 36.05
N THR A 153 -1.27 -21.66 36.63
CA THR A 153 -2.14 -22.80 36.35
C THR A 153 -3.46 -22.26 35.81
N GLY A 154 -3.90 -22.79 34.67
CA GLY A 154 -5.13 -22.38 34.01
C GLY A 154 -5.79 -23.54 33.28
N LYS A 155 -6.91 -23.28 32.60
CA LYS A 155 -7.59 -24.27 31.76
C LYS A 155 -8.40 -23.60 30.67
N MET A 156 -8.65 -24.33 29.59
CA MET A 156 -9.67 -23.94 28.62
C MET A 156 -11.09 -24.02 29.21
N PRO A 157 -12.05 -23.21 28.71
CA PRO A 157 -13.45 -23.35 29.07
C PRO A 157 -13.97 -24.75 28.72
N GLY A 158 -14.68 -25.39 29.66
CA GLY A 158 -15.20 -26.76 29.51
C GLY A 158 -14.59 -27.75 30.51
N ASN A 159 -14.69 -29.06 30.20
CA ASN A 159 -14.21 -30.15 31.06
C ASN A 159 -12.79 -30.60 30.68
N THR A 160 -11.89 -29.65 30.43
CA THR A 160 -10.47 -29.91 30.12
C THR A 160 -9.62 -29.93 31.40
N PRO A 161 -8.60 -30.80 31.50
CA PRO A 161 -7.66 -30.79 32.63
C PRO A 161 -6.95 -29.42 32.78
N PRO A 162 -6.60 -29.00 34.00
CA PRO A 162 -5.76 -27.83 34.21
C PRO A 162 -4.33 -28.04 33.67
N GLU A 163 -3.76 -26.98 33.11
CA GLU A 163 -2.40 -26.90 32.60
C GLU A 163 -1.57 -25.96 33.47
N THR A 164 -0.35 -26.39 33.83
CA THR A 164 0.60 -25.58 34.61
C THR A 164 1.85 -25.33 33.78
N ALA A 165 2.16 -24.06 33.52
CA ALA A 165 3.29 -23.63 32.72
C ALA A 165 3.71 -22.19 33.08
N PRO A 166 4.96 -21.78 32.79
CA PRO A 166 5.35 -20.38 32.89
C PRO A 166 4.58 -19.53 31.88
N ILE A 167 4.14 -18.35 32.33
CA ILE A 167 3.82 -17.23 31.45
C ILE A 167 5.13 -16.48 31.19
N GLU A 168 5.47 -16.32 29.92
CA GLU A 168 6.66 -15.61 29.45
C GLU A 168 6.25 -14.42 28.57
N PHE A 169 7.02 -13.33 28.62
CA PHE A 169 6.86 -12.23 27.69
C PHE A 169 7.54 -12.56 26.36
N THR A 170 6.81 -12.43 25.26
CA THR A 170 7.38 -12.53 23.91
C THR A 170 7.82 -11.17 23.37
N ASP A 171 7.35 -10.09 23.98
CA ASP A 171 7.62 -8.69 23.65
C ASP A 171 7.49 -7.85 24.93
N SER A 172 8.30 -6.80 25.08
CA SER A 172 8.24 -5.87 26.21
C SER A 172 7.11 -4.84 26.10
N GLY A 173 6.54 -4.65 24.90
CA GLY A 173 5.51 -3.65 24.61
C GLY A 173 6.05 -2.21 24.50
N GLN A 174 7.35 -2.02 24.72
CA GLN A 174 8.06 -0.76 24.50
C GLN A 174 8.24 -0.51 22.99
N ILE A 175 8.24 0.77 22.60
CA ILE A 175 8.63 1.21 21.26
C ILE A 175 10.15 1.34 21.30
N ASN A 176 10.87 0.50 20.55
CA ASN A 176 12.32 0.62 20.51
C ASN A 176 12.71 1.89 19.74
N VAL A 177 12.86 3.00 20.47
CA VAL A 177 13.50 4.23 20.00
C VAL A 177 14.85 4.27 20.70
N VAL A 178 15.94 4.15 19.94
CA VAL A 178 17.28 4.26 20.51
C VAL A 178 17.46 5.71 20.99
N GLU A 179 17.40 5.93 22.30
CA GLU A 179 17.79 7.21 22.90
C GLU A 179 19.33 7.30 22.87
N SER A 180 19.85 8.40 22.34
CA SER A 180 21.29 8.67 22.23
C SER A 180 21.96 8.60 23.60
N ILE A 181 23.01 7.79 23.70
CA ILE A 181 23.84 7.68 24.92
C ILE A 181 24.73 8.92 25.02
N ASP A 182 24.75 9.55 26.20
CA ASP A 182 25.71 10.60 26.55
C ASP A 182 27.12 9.99 26.69
N THR A 183 28.03 10.38 25.79
CA THR A 183 29.37 9.81 25.64
C THR A 183 30.48 10.64 26.31
N ASP A 184 30.15 11.61 27.17
CA ASP A 184 31.18 12.41 27.82
C ASP A 184 32.01 11.57 28.82
N GLY A 185 33.19 11.12 28.36
CA GLY A 185 34.30 10.68 29.20
C GLY A 185 34.78 9.23 29.03
N ILE A 186 34.15 8.42 28.18
CA ILE A 186 34.62 7.04 27.90
C ILE A 186 35.19 7.00 26.47
N PRO A 187 36.44 6.57 26.25
CA PRO A 187 36.90 6.24 24.91
C PRO A 187 36.26 4.91 24.50
N VAL A 188 34.99 4.98 24.15
CA VAL A 188 34.30 3.95 23.38
C VAL A 188 34.78 4.14 21.94
N PRO A 189 35.32 3.12 21.26
CA PRO A 189 35.44 3.19 19.81
C PRO A 189 34.01 3.37 19.30
N SER A 190 33.65 4.58 18.86
CA SER A 190 32.38 4.81 18.22
C SER A 190 32.40 3.97 16.94
N PHE A 191 31.63 2.89 16.91
CA PHE A 191 31.05 2.46 15.64
C PHE A 191 29.94 3.46 15.36
N GLU A 192 30.33 4.68 14.96
CA GLU A 192 29.44 5.53 14.20
C GLU A 192 29.01 4.70 13.00
N GLU A 193 27.70 4.50 12.84
CA GLU A 193 27.22 4.05 11.55
C GLU A 193 27.78 5.01 10.50
N PRO A 194 28.44 4.49 9.46
CA PRO A 194 29.08 5.33 8.46
C PRO A 194 28.08 6.35 7.95
N ALA A 195 28.40 7.63 8.12
CA ALA A 195 27.50 8.70 7.72
C ALA A 195 27.39 8.71 6.19
N PRO A 196 26.17 8.89 5.64
CA PRO A 196 26.01 9.04 4.21
C PRO A 196 26.71 10.32 3.74
N GLN A 197 27.58 10.19 2.73
CA GLN A 197 28.24 11.32 2.08
C GLN A 197 27.43 11.83 0.87
N TYR A 198 26.39 11.11 0.48
CA TYR A 198 25.47 11.45 -0.59
C TYR A 198 24.17 10.70 -0.40
N ILE A 199 23.17 11.03 -1.21
CA ILE A 199 21.92 10.26 -1.32
C ILE A 199 21.67 9.85 -2.76
N ILE A 200 20.90 8.79 -2.93
CA ILE A 200 20.32 8.40 -4.22
C ILE A 200 18.80 8.55 -4.17
N ASN A 201 18.19 8.92 -5.30
CA ASN A 201 16.75 8.94 -5.46
C ASN A 201 16.33 7.91 -6.50
N PHE A 202 15.32 7.11 -6.16
CA PHE A 202 14.61 6.29 -7.13
C PHE A 202 13.49 7.11 -7.76
N ARG A 203 13.42 7.12 -9.08
CA ARG A 203 12.42 7.83 -9.87
C ARG A 203 11.83 6.92 -10.92
N ARG A 204 10.70 7.33 -11.49
CA ARG A 204 10.15 6.67 -12.66
C ARG A 204 10.95 7.04 -13.91
N PRO A 205 11.02 6.14 -14.91
CA PRO A 205 11.47 6.50 -16.25
C PRO A 205 10.62 7.64 -16.83
N TYR A 206 11.20 8.43 -17.73
CA TYR A 206 10.51 9.57 -18.36
C TYR A 206 9.30 9.14 -19.21
N ASP A 207 9.33 7.92 -19.75
CA ASP A 207 8.28 7.35 -20.59
C ASP A 207 7.25 6.52 -19.80
N TYR A 208 7.31 6.50 -18.47
CA TYR A 208 6.36 5.77 -17.61
C TYR A 208 4.89 6.10 -17.93
N GLN A 209 4.08 5.06 -18.15
CA GLN A 209 2.65 5.14 -18.47
C GLN A 209 1.75 4.40 -17.48
N GLY A 210 2.26 4.00 -16.31
CA GLY A 210 1.47 3.30 -15.29
C GLY A 210 1.66 1.78 -15.28
N GLU A 211 2.77 1.26 -15.82
CA GLU A 211 2.99 -0.18 -15.99
C GLU A 211 3.22 -0.95 -14.68
N PHE A 212 3.63 -0.26 -13.62
CA PHE A 212 3.78 -0.78 -12.26
C PHE A 212 3.44 0.33 -11.28
N GLY A 213 3.06 0.03 -10.04
CA GLY A 213 2.81 1.09 -9.06
C GLY A 213 4.11 1.67 -8.54
N PHE A 214 4.25 3.00 -8.58
CA PHE A 214 5.38 3.68 -7.95
C PHE A 214 4.93 5.01 -7.36
N ASP A 215 5.10 5.14 -6.05
CA ASP A 215 4.67 6.31 -5.29
C ASP A 215 5.80 6.82 -4.39
N TRP A 216 5.95 8.13 -4.30
CA TRP A 216 6.98 8.76 -3.49
C TRP A 216 6.49 10.10 -2.96
N MET A 217 7.08 10.55 -1.84
CA MET A 217 6.82 11.89 -1.34
C MET A 217 7.36 12.92 -2.32
N ARG A 218 6.47 13.60 -3.04
CA ARG A 218 6.88 14.65 -3.97
C ARG A 218 7.29 15.90 -3.21
N LYS A 219 8.34 16.56 -3.68
CA LYS A 219 8.80 17.83 -3.10
C LYS A 219 7.69 18.88 -3.14
N GLU A 220 6.88 18.88 -4.19
CA GLU A 220 5.75 19.80 -4.39
C GLU A 220 4.66 19.64 -3.32
N TYR A 221 4.54 18.46 -2.71
CA TYR A 221 3.58 18.21 -1.62
C TYR A 221 3.95 18.96 -0.35
N LEU A 222 5.24 19.18 -0.12
CA LEU A 222 5.75 19.82 1.09
C LEU A 222 5.40 21.32 1.13
N PRO A 223 5.28 21.93 2.32
CA PRO A 223 5.08 23.36 2.49
C PRO A 223 6.20 24.21 1.85
N ILE A 224 5.89 25.47 1.53
CA ILE A 224 6.87 26.41 0.94
C ILE A 224 8.07 26.63 1.86
N ASN A 225 7.85 26.68 3.18
CA ASN A 225 8.92 26.80 4.18
C ASN A 225 9.79 25.54 4.31
N GLU A 226 9.35 24.40 3.78
CA GLU A 226 10.14 23.16 3.63
C GLU A 226 10.70 23.02 2.20
N GLY A 227 10.66 24.09 1.40
CA GLY A 227 11.17 24.11 0.02
C GLY A 227 10.25 23.45 -1.02
N GLY A 228 8.99 23.14 -0.67
CA GLY A 228 7.98 22.60 -1.57
C GLY A 228 7.05 23.65 -2.20
N GLN A 229 5.87 23.21 -2.67
CA GLN A 229 4.85 24.07 -3.31
C GLN A 229 3.50 24.10 -2.56
N GLY A 230 3.43 23.40 -1.42
CA GLY A 230 2.24 23.28 -0.60
C GLY A 230 1.07 22.66 -1.35
N PHE A 231 1.32 21.63 -2.16
CA PHE A 231 0.26 20.95 -2.89
C PHE A 231 -0.60 20.07 -2.00
N CYS A 232 -0.04 19.48 -0.94
CA CYS A 232 -0.82 18.79 0.09
C CYS A 232 -1.46 19.83 1.00
N VAL A 233 -2.79 19.89 1.00
CA VAL A 233 -3.58 20.88 1.75
C VAL A 233 -4.29 20.27 2.97
N GLU A 234 -4.45 18.95 3.03
CA GLU A 234 -4.95 18.24 4.22
C GLU A 234 -4.17 16.93 4.46
N GLY A 235 -3.84 16.63 5.73
CA GLY A 235 -3.29 15.34 6.15
C GLY A 235 -1.78 15.12 5.94
N LEU A 236 -0.98 16.17 5.71
CA LEU A 236 0.45 16.06 5.38
C LEU A 236 1.27 15.24 6.40
N GLU A 237 1.08 15.47 7.69
CA GLU A 237 1.88 14.79 8.72
C GLU A 237 1.61 13.27 8.76
N GLU A 238 0.37 12.86 8.52
CA GLU A 238 0.04 11.44 8.36
C GLU A 238 0.52 10.88 7.01
N LEU A 239 0.56 11.72 5.96
CA LEU A 239 1.10 11.33 4.66
C LEU A 239 2.60 11.05 4.74
N LYS A 240 3.37 11.88 5.46
CA LYS A 240 4.82 11.70 5.71
C LYS A 240 5.13 10.31 6.27
N LYS A 241 4.30 9.80 7.18
CA LYS A 241 4.47 8.47 7.81
C LYS A 241 4.34 7.30 6.85
N ILE A 242 3.61 7.44 5.74
CA ILE A 242 3.44 6.36 4.75
C ILE A 242 4.79 5.98 4.12
N TYR A 243 5.71 6.94 3.99
CA TYR A 243 6.99 6.77 3.30
C TYR A 243 8.14 6.42 4.25
N THR A 244 7.85 5.89 5.45
CA THR A 244 8.85 5.38 6.43
C THR A 244 10.14 6.21 6.47
N PRO A 245 10.05 7.52 6.78
CA PRO A 245 11.18 8.42 6.63
C PRO A 245 12.34 8.04 7.55
N PHE A 246 13.57 8.31 7.10
CA PHE A 246 14.75 8.26 7.96
C PHE A 246 15.59 9.52 7.79
N LYS A 247 16.31 9.89 8.85
CA LYS A 247 17.12 11.12 8.87
C LYS A 247 18.38 10.94 8.03
N VAL A 248 18.71 11.97 7.27
CA VAL A 248 19.98 12.07 6.55
C VAL A 248 20.61 13.42 6.90
N ASP A 249 21.79 13.39 7.50
CA ASP A 249 22.53 14.60 7.88
C ASP A 249 23.43 15.10 6.74
N LEU A 250 22.80 15.38 5.60
CA LEU A 250 23.45 16.02 4.46
C LEU A 250 22.98 17.46 4.34
N LYS A 251 23.87 18.31 3.84
CA LYS A 251 23.59 19.73 3.59
C LYS A 251 23.76 20.04 2.13
N HIS A 252 22.89 20.91 1.64
CA HIS A 252 23.00 21.44 0.29
C HIS A 252 24.34 22.18 0.14
N SER A 253 25.12 21.84 -0.88
CA SER A 253 26.50 22.34 -1.09
C SER A 253 26.59 23.87 -1.11
N GLN A 254 25.64 24.54 -1.78
CA GLN A 254 25.59 26.01 -1.85
C GLN A 254 24.86 26.70 -0.68
N THR A 255 23.65 26.25 -0.34
CA THR A 255 22.79 26.97 0.62
C THR A 255 22.99 26.54 2.07
N GLN A 256 23.73 25.45 2.31
CA GLN A 256 23.95 24.82 3.61
C GLN A 256 22.65 24.35 4.31
N GLN A 257 21.52 24.37 3.60
CA GLN A 257 20.26 23.86 4.14
C GLN A 257 20.32 22.33 4.29
N PRO A 258 19.79 21.78 5.39
CA PRO A 258 19.75 20.33 5.58
C PRO A 258 18.83 19.68 4.54
N TYR A 259 19.19 18.46 4.11
CA TYR A 259 18.33 17.62 3.28
C TYR A 259 17.02 17.28 4.00
N GLY A 260 17.13 16.95 5.29
CA GLY A 260 16.00 16.60 6.14
C GLY A 260 15.69 15.10 6.12
N ASP A 261 14.41 14.77 6.03
CA ASP A 261 13.95 13.38 6.02
C ASP A 261 14.03 12.79 4.61
N TYR A 262 14.66 11.63 4.48
CA TYR A 262 14.56 10.80 3.29
C TYR A 262 13.27 10.00 3.34
N TYR A 263 12.31 10.36 2.50
CA TYR A 263 11.04 9.66 2.35
C TYR A 263 11.20 8.48 1.38
N VAL A 264 11.11 7.27 1.92
CA VAL A 264 11.31 6.03 1.17
C VAL A 264 10.15 5.79 0.20
N PRO A 265 10.39 5.73 -1.13
CA PRO A 265 9.37 5.44 -2.11
C PRO A 265 8.83 4.02 -1.99
N TRP A 266 7.65 3.79 -2.58
CA TRP A 266 7.00 2.50 -2.68
C TRP A 266 6.95 2.03 -4.12
N LEU A 267 7.34 0.78 -4.33
CA LEU A 267 7.22 0.02 -5.56
C LEU A 267 6.18 -1.09 -5.39
N ILE A 268 5.28 -1.21 -6.36
CA ILE A 268 4.24 -2.23 -6.42
C ILE A 268 4.34 -2.94 -7.77
N MET A 269 4.57 -4.24 -7.74
CA MET A 269 4.73 -5.04 -8.95
C MET A 269 4.24 -6.47 -8.74
N PHE A 270 3.75 -7.09 -9.80
CA PHE A 270 3.44 -8.52 -9.78
C PHE A 270 4.69 -9.39 -9.70
N PRO A 271 4.57 -10.62 -9.15
CA PRO A 271 5.54 -11.68 -9.40
C PRO A 271 5.59 -11.99 -10.90
N ASN A 272 6.78 -12.17 -11.44
CA ASN A 272 7.06 -12.35 -12.87
C ASN A 272 6.40 -11.24 -13.72
N HIS A 273 6.56 -9.98 -13.29
CA HIS A 273 5.85 -8.81 -13.82
C HIS A 273 5.80 -8.73 -15.34
N LYS A 274 6.94 -8.88 -16.03
CA LYS A 274 7.00 -8.82 -17.50
C LYS A 274 6.12 -9.85 -18.20
N GLN A 275 5.96 -11.03 -17.64
CA GLN A 275 5.09 -12.05 -18.24
C GLN A 275 3.62 -11.64 -18.15
N LYS A 276 3.24 -10.84 -17.15
CA LYS A 276 1.87 -10.34 -16.96
C LYS A 276 1.59 -9.06 -17.72
N ILE A 277 2.50 -8.09 -17.63
CA ILE A 277 2.29 -6.72 -18.13
C ILE A 277 2.89 -6.53 -19.53
N GLY A 278 3.88 -7.34 -19.91
CA GLY A 278 4.62 -7.22 -21.17
C GLY A 278 5.79 -6.23 -21.11
N LYS A 279 6.04 -5.58 -19.97
CA LYS A 279 7.18 -4.68 -19.73
C LYS A 279 7.93 -5.06 -18.47
N GLU A 280 9.22 -4.74 -18.41
CA GLU A 280 10.01 -4.85 -17.18
C GLU A 280 9.66 -3.73 -16.20
N VAL A 281 9.93 -3.94 -14.92
CA VAL A 281 9.87 -2.88 -13.90
C VAL A 281 11.20 -2.17 -13.87
N GLN A 282 11.21 -0.92 -14.36
CA GLN A 282 12.42 -0.11 -14.48
C GLN A 282 12.29 1.16 -13.64
N LEU A 283 13.36 1.49 -12.90
CA LEU A 283 13.46 2.75 -12.16
C LEU A 283 14.70 3.52 -12.62
N LEU A 284 14.60 4.84 -12.60
CA LEU A 284 15.73 5.75 -12.82
C LEU A 284 16.36 6.06 -11.46
N VAL A 285 17.62 5.72 -11.28
CA VAL A 285 18.40 6.04 -10.08
C VAL A 285 19.20 7.31 -10.35
N THR A 286 19.02 8.33 -9.52
CA THR A 286 19.69 9.63 -9.67
C THR A 286 20.43 10.04 -8.40
N THR A 287 21.59 10.67 -8.53
CA THR A 287 22.35 11.26 -7.41
C THR A 287 22.26 12.80 -7.53
N PRO A 288 21.51 13.51 -6.65
CA PRO A 288 21.46 14.96 -6.70
C PRO A 288 22.81 15.54 -6.28
N GLN A 289 23.48 16.20 -7.22
CA GLN A 289 24.81 16.78 -7.03
C GLN A 289 24.86 17.78 -5.87
N GLU A 290 23.75 18.48 -5.63
CA GLU A 290 23.65 19.47 -4.56
C GLU A 290 23.73 18.86 -3.14
N TYR A 291 23.53 17.55 -2.99
CA TYR A 291 23.63 16.84 -1.72
C TYR A 291 24.76 15.80 -1.70
N GLN A 292 25.82 16.05 -2.47
CA GLN A 292 27.07 15.29 -2.38
C GLN A 292 28.07 16.05 -1.51
N ASP A 293 28.71 15.34 -0.59
CA ASP A 293 29.76 15.88 0.27
C ASP A 293 30.98 16.31 -0.57
N ASN A 294 31.59 17.43 -0.18
CA ASN A 294 32.73 17.99 -0.90
C ASN A 294 33.94 17.05 -1.00
N SER A 295 34.06 16.08 -0.09
CA SER A 295 35.11 15.05 -0.12
C SER A 295 35.04 14.17 -1.36
N LEU A 296 33.84 13.94 -1.93
CA LEU A 296 33.68 13.11 -3.13
C LEU A 296 34.26 13.77 -4.38
N PHE A 297 34.15 15.09 -4.52
CA PHE A 297 34.70 15.81 -5.68
C PHE A 297 36.23 15.86 -5.71
N ASN A 298 36.88 15.62 -4.56
CA ASN A 298 38.33 15.65 -4.42
C ASN A 298 38.94 14.23 -4.41
N SER A 299 38.11 13.19 -4.51
CA SER A 299 38.56 11.81 -4.57
C SER A 299 39.14 11.47 -5.95
N THR A 300 40.17 10.61 -5.98
CA THR A 300 40.68 9.99 -7.21
C THR A 300 40.10 8.60 -7.45
N GLU A 301 39.39 8.05 -6.47
CA GLU A 301 38.70 6.78 -6.54
C GLU A 301 37.23 7.01 -6.91
N VAL A 302 36.72 6.13 -7.78
CA VAL A 302 35.32 6.14 -8.21
C VAL A 302 34.46 5.60 -7.08
N GLU A 303 33.53 6.40 -6.58
CA GLU A 303 32.59 5.97 -5.56
C GLU A 303 31.44 5.18 -6.18
N GLU A 304 31.13 4.03 -5.58
CA GLU A 304 30.08 3.13 -6.02
C GLU A 304 29.14 2.78 -4.86
N PHE A 305 27.91 2.43 -5.18
CA PHE A 305 26.97 1.86 -4.21
C PHE A 305 26.37 0.56 -4.73
N SER A 306 25.97 -0.30 -3.79
CA SER A 306 25.30 -1.57 -4.07
C SER A 306 23.82 -1.47 -3.70
N LEU A 307 22.97 -2.10 -4.52
CA LEU A 307 21.54 -2.25 -4.27
C LEU A 307 21.30 -3.63 -3.68
N GLU A 308 21.01 -3.67 -2.39
CA GLU A 308 20.93 -4.89 -1.59
C GLU A 308 19.50 -5.21 -1.18
N THR A 309 19.19 -6.50 -1.14
CA THR A 309 17.92 -7.02 -0.62
C THR A 309 18.17 -8.35 0.10
N SER A 310 17.45 -8.58 1.19
CA SER A 310 17.52 -9.84 1.96
C SER A 310 16.61 -10.94 1.40
N ASN A 311 15.65 -10.58 0.53
CA ASN A 311 14.69 -11.53 -0.01
C ASN A 311 15.16 -12.07 -1.37
N PRO A 312 15.43 -13.39 -1.51
CA PRO A 312 15.94 -13.98 -2.75
C PRO A 312 14.94 -13.93 -3.92
N ALA A 313 13.67 -13.60 -3.68
CA ALA A 313 12.69 -13.38 -4.73
C ALA A 313 12.91 -12.05 -5.47
N LEU A 314 13.68 -11.12 -4.90
CA LEU A 314 14.00 -9.83 -5.50
C LEU A 314 15.41 -9.84 -6.07
N ARG A 315 15.55 -9.39 -7.32
CA ARG A 315 16.84 -9.24 -7.99
C ARG A 315 16.88 -7.90 -8.72
N ILE A 316 18.04 -7.25 -8.73
CA ILE A 316 18.23 -5.92 -9.30
C ILE A 316 19.38 -5.97 -10.31
N GLU A 317 19.18 -5.36 -11.48
CA GLU A 317 20.18 -5.28 -12.54
C GLU A 317 20.26 -3.86 -13.14
N PRO A 318 21.45 -3.23 -13.15
CA PRO A 318 22.65 -3.62 -12.40
C PRO A 318 22.45 -3.48 -10.88
N SER A 319 23.11 -4.35 -10.09
CA SER A 319 23.06 -4.29 -8.62
C SER A 319 24.14 -3.40 -7.99
N LYS A 320 25.09 -2.90 -8.80
CA LYS A 320 26.15 -1.98 -8.38
C LYS A 320 26.24 -0.84 -9.39
N LEU A 321 26.40 0.38 -8.91
CA LEU A 321 26.35 1.59 -9.72
C LEU A 321 27.42 2.59 -9.28
N ASN A 322 27.99 3.30 -10.25
CA ASN A 322 28.84 4.47 -10.03
C ASN A 322 27.95 5.70 -9.79
N ILE A 323 28.29 6.50 -8.77
CA ILE A 323 27.54 7.72 -8.44
C ILE A 323 27.56 8.77 -9.56
N ASP A 324 28.65 8.83 -10.33
CA ASP A 324 28.85 9.81 -11.40
C ASP A 324 27.94 9.52 -12.61
N ASP A 325 27.79 8.24 -12.95
CA ASP A 325 26.86 7.79 -14.00
C ASP A 325 25.41 8.15 -13.61
N CYS A 326 25.11 8.13 -12.32
CA CYS A 326 23.80 8.44 -11.76
C CYS A 326 23.50 9.95 -11.71
N LEU A 327 24.43 10.86 -12.02
CA LEU A 327 24.16 12.31 -12.09
C LEU A 327 23.08 12.64 -13.14
N ASN A 328 23.14 11.96 -14.29
CA ASN A 328 22.15 12.10 -15.37
C ASN A 328 21.03 11.04 -15.30
N GLY A 329 21.12 10.14 -14.32
CA GLY A 329 20.20 9.04 -14.10
C GLY A 329 20.59 7.76 -14.82
N VAL A 330 20.62 6.64 -14.08
CA VAL A 330 20.84 5.29 -14.62
C VAL A 330 19.58 4.46 -14.45
N VAL A 331 19.21 3.71 -15.48
CA VAL A 331 18.06 2.79 -15.42
C VAL A 331 18.50 1.47 -14.76
N ILE A 332 17.79 1.09 -13.72
CA ILE A 332 17.85 -0.25 -13.13
C ILE A 332 16.58 -1.03 -13.46
N THR A 333 16.69 -2.34 -13.53
CA THR A 333 15.57 -3.27 -13.65
C THR A 333 15.42 -4.05 -12.34
N ILE A 334 14.19 -4.11 -11.82
CA ILE A 334 13.86 -4.87 -10.62
C ILE A 334 13.00 -6.06 -11.03
N TYR A 335 13.43 -7.26 -10.65
CA TYR A 335 12.72 -8.51 -10.87
C TYR A 335 12.12 -9.00 -9.55
N CYS A 336 10.92 -9.59 -9.66
CA CYS A 336 10.25 -10.29 -8.57
C CYS A 336 9.96 -11.71 -9.05
N ASP A 337 10.89 -12.62 -8.82
CA ASP A 337 10.88 -13.97 -9.40
C ASP A 337 9.87 -14.90 -8.66
N ALA A 338 9.52 -14.57 -7.41
CA ALA A 338 8.52 -15.28 -6.61
C ALA A 338 7.65 -14.32 -5.77
N PRO A 339 6.44 -14.74 -5.33
CA PRO A 339 5.55 -13.87 -4.55
C PRO A 339 6.10 -13.50 -3.18
N LEU A 340 5.94 -12.23 -2.80
CA LEU A 340 6.35 -11.64 -1.53
C LEU A 340 5.21 -11.70 -0.51
N GLN A 341 5.46 -12.40 0.60
CA GLN A 341 4.50 -12.53 1.70
C GLN A 341 4.42 -11.25 2.56
N ASN A 342 5.56 -10.59 2.73
CA ASN A 342 5.70 -9.36 3.49
C ASN A 342 6.13 -8.22 2.57
N ASN A 343 6.00 -6.98 3.07
CA ASN A 343 6.66 -5.86 2.42
C ASN A 343 8.17 -6.05 2.59
N GLU A 344 8.92 -5.75 1.53
CA GLU A 344 10.36 -5.87 1.51
C GLU A 344 10.99 -4.50 1.28
N THR A 345 12.31 -4.40 1.45
CA THR A 345 13.07 -3.18 1.18
C THR A 345 14.30 -3.51 0.34
N ILE A 346 14.56 -2.69 -0.67
CA ILE A 346 15.85 -2.64 -1.37
C ILE A 346 16.61 -1.44 -0.79
N THR A 347 17.82 -1.67 -0.31
CA THR A 347 18.67 -0.67 0.34
C THR A 347 19.86 -0.36 -0.54
N ALA A 348 20.14 0.93 -0.74
CA ALA A 348 21.38 1.37 -1.38
C ALA A 348 22.44 1.62 -0.32
N VAL A 349 23.56 0.92 -0.45
CA VAL A 349 24.67 0.92 0.50
C VAL A 349 25.93 1.42 -0.20
N ALA A 350 26.49 2.52 0.29
CA ALA A 350 27.73 3.12 -0.21
C ALA A 350 28.95 2.24 0.10
N SER A 351 30.11 2.53 -0.51
CA SER A 351 31.36 1.79 -0.29
C SER A 351 31.78 1.75 1.18
N ASN A 352 31.48 2.82 1.92
CA ASN A 352 31.79 2.93 3.36
C ASN A 352 30.79 2.20 4.25
N GLY A 353 29.73 1.59 3.69
CA GLY A 353 28.65 0.91 4.42
C GLY A 353 27.46 1.81 4.78
N ALA A 354 27.49 3.10 4.45
CA ALA A 354 26.41 4.03 4.75
C ALA A 354 25.16 3.72 3.92
N ILE A 355 23.99 3.89 4.53
CA ILE A 355 22.74 3.81 3.77
C ILE A 355 22.48 5.14 3.07
N VAL A 356 22.51 5.12 1.74
CA VAL A 356 22.36 6.30 0.88
C VAL A 356 21.01 6.36 0.17
N GLY A 357 20.17 5.35 0.34
CA GLY A 357 18.80 5.34 -0.17
C GLY A 357 18.07 4.04 0.10
N LYS A 358 16.75 4.06 -0.02
CA LYS A 358 15.90 2.87 0.13
C LYS A 358 14.72 2.94 -0.85
N VAL A 359 14.16 1.80 -1.22
CA VAL A 359 12.83 1.68 -1.82
C VAL A 359 12.09 0.50 -1.20
N ASN A 360 10.85 0.74 -0.77
CA ASN A 360 9.97 -0.30 -0.26
C ASN A 360 9.32 -1.05 -1.42
N VAL A 361 9.22 -2.37 -1.34
CA VAL A 361 8.50 -3.21 -2.30
C VAL A 361 7.29 -3.81 -1.57
N MET A 362 6.09 -3.50 -2.07
CA MET A 362 4.85 -3.95 -1.43
C MET A 362 4.69 -5.47 -1.58
N ARG A 363 4.21 -6.12 -0.52
CA ARG A 363 3.79 -7.53 -0.56
C ARG A 363 2.82 -7.76 -1.72
N ASN A 364 2.95 -8.89 -2.40
CA ASN A 364 2.18 -9.17 -3.60
C ASN A 364 1.67 -10.63 -3.65
N ALA A 365 1.85 -11.44 -2.60
CA ALA A 365 1.43 -12.84 -2.60
C ALA A 365 -0.06 -13.06 -2.86
N HIS A 366 -0.92 -12.12 -2.46
CA HIS A 366 -2.37 -12.17 -2.62
C HIS A 366 -2.87 -11.69 -4.00
N TYR A 367 -1.99 -11.40 -4.96
CA TYR A 367 -2.40 -10.82 -6.25
C TYR A 367 -3.43 -11.64 -7.03
N ARG A 368 -3.51 -12.96 -6.79
CA ARG A 368 -4.48 -13.84 -7.45
C ARG A 368 -5.91 -13.58 -6.99
N ASP A 369 -6.07 -13.06 -5.78
CA ASP A 369 -7.36 -12.71 -5.17
C ASP A 369 -7.82 -11.30 -5.59
N LEU A 370 -7.09 -10.65 -6.50
CA LEU A 370 -7.35 -9.29 -6.99
C LEU A 370 -7.83 -9.27 -8.46
N THR A 371 -8.46 -10.35 -8.90
CA THR A 371 -9.11 -10.40 -10.22
C THR A 371 -10.59 -10.06 -10.10
N VAL A 372 -11.06 -9.08 -10.86
CA VAL A 372 -12.43 -8.56 -10.83
C VAL A 372 -13.12 -8.77 -12.17
N ASN A 373 -14.31 -9.38 -12.14
CA ASN A 373 -15.17 -9.42 -13.33
C ASN A 373 -15.86 -8.07 -13.53
N ILE A 374 -15.84 -7.55 -14.75
CA ILE A 374 -16.55 -6.33 -15.14
C ILE A 374 -17.58 -6.69 -16.20
N TYR A 375 -18.85 -6.60 -15.84
CA TYR A 375 -19.97 -6.76 -16.77
C TYR A 375 -20.15 -5.45 -17.52
N VAL A 376 -20.01 -5.48 -18.84
CA VAL A 376 -20.12 -4.29 -19.68
C VAL A 376 -21.51 -4.24 -20.28
N ILE A 377 -22.22 -3.12 -20.07
CA ILE A 377 -23.61 -2.93 -20.49
C ILE A 377 -23.73 -1.65 -21.31
N LYS A 378 -24.12 -1.75 -22.59
CA LYS A 378 -24.39 -0.56 -23.40
C LYS A 378 -25.83 -0.07 -23.16
N SER A 379 -26.00 1.21 -22.87
CA SER A 379 -27.30 1.85 -22.63
C SER A 379 -27.56 2.94 -23.68
N TYR A 380 -28.67 2.84 -24.42
CA TYR A 380 -28.90 3.70 -25.59
C TYR A 380 -30.39 3.88 -25.95
N LEU A 381 -30.67 4.91 -26.77
CA LEU A 381 -32.01 5.15 -27.31
C LEU A 381 -32.29 4.31 -28.55
N THR A 382 -33.52 3.82 -28.65
CA THR A 382 -34.00 2.95 -29.76
C THR A 382 -34.96 3.67 -30.71
N ASP A 383 -35.38 4.90 -30.41
CA ASP A 383 -36.23 5.69 -31.28
C ASP A 383 -35.53 5.92 -32.62
N GLN A 384 -36.17 5.52 -33.72
CA GLN A 384 -35.54 5.53 -35.05
C GLN A 384 -34.98 6.91 -35.44
N ASN A 385 -35.74 7.97 -35.14
CA ASN A 385 -35.35 9.36 -35.39
C ASN A 385 -34.26 9.92 -34.46
N LEU A 386 -33.81 9.14 -33.46
CA LEU A 386 -32.74 9.51 -32.52
C LEU A 386 -31.54 8.56 -32.59
N SER A 387 -31.66 7.48 -33.35
CA SER A 387 -30.66 6.40 -33.42
C SER A 387 -29.28 6.86 -33.93
N SER A 388 -29.21 7.90 -34.76
CA SER A 388 -27.95 8.48 -35.24
C SER A 388 -27.15 9.17 -34.12
N ASP A 389 -27.83 9.76 -33.15
CA ASP A 389 -27.21 10.64 -32.14
C ASP A 389 -27.10 9.94 -30.78
N PHE A 390 -27.95 8.94 -30.54
CA PHE A 390 -28.10 8.27 -29.25
C PHE A 390 -28.30 6.75 -29.37
N GLY A 391 -28.19 6.17 -30.56
CA GLY A 391 -28.28 4.72 -30.74
C GLY A 391 -27.04 3.97 -30.28
N LYS A 392 -27.10 2.64 -30.33
CA LYS A 392 -25.97 1.76 -29.99
C LYS A 392 -24.73 2.05 -30.83
N ASN A 393 -24.90 2.33 -32.13
CA ASN A 393 -23.81 2.63 -33.05
C ASN A 393 -22.97 3.84 -32.59
N VAL A 394 -23.53 4.78 -31.83
CA VAL A 394 -22.76 5.91 -31.29
C VAL A 394 -21.70 5.43 -30.29
N ILE A 395 -22.08 4.46 -29.45
CA ILE A 395 -21.16 3.83 -28.50
C ILE A 395 -20.12 3.02 -29.26
N ASP A 396 -20.55 2.18 -30.20
CA ASP A 396 -19.65 1.33 -30.98
C ASP A 396 -18.64 2.16 -31.79
N ASN A 397 -19.07 3.25 -32.43
CA ASN A 397 -18.20 4.17 -33.13
C ASN A 397 -17.16 4.80 -32.19
N LYS A 398 -17.58 5.29 -31.02
CA LYS A 398 -16.68 5.88 -30.02
C LYS A 398 -15.66 4.87 -29.49
N LEU A 399 -16.06 3.63 -29.25
CA LEU A 399 -15.16 2.58 -28.84
C LEU A 399 -14.20 2.20 -29.98
N SER A 400 -14.65 2.21 -31.23
CA SER A 400 -13.79 1.91 -32.38
C SER A 400 -12.66 2.93 -32.58
N GLU A 401 -12.88 4.21 -32.21
CA GLU A 401 -11.85 5.27 -32.24
C GLU A 401 -10.61 4.91 -31.39
N ILE A 402 -10.79 4.08 -30.36
CA ILE A 402 -9.71 3.67 -29.43
C ILE A 402 -9.31 2.20 -29.57
N GLY A 403 -9.81 1.47 -30.57
CA GLY A 403 -9.50 0.06 -30.76
C GLY A 403 -10.39 -0.92 -29.98
N ASN A 404 -11.60 -0.50 -29.62
CA ASN A 404 -12.66 -1.27 -28.94
C ASN A 404 -12.35 -1.60 -27.47
N LEU A 405 -13.23 -2.42 -26.86
CA LEU A 405 -13.18 -2.76 -25.44
C LEU A 405 -11.89 -3.45 -25.00
N GLN A 406 -11.23 -4.20 -25.88
CA GLN A 406 -9.97 -4.86 -25.56
C GLN A 406 -8.88 -3.85 -25.15
N VAL A 407 -8.84 -2.67 -25.78
CA VAL A 407 -7.87 -1.62 -25.44
C VAL A 407 -8.16 -1.01 -24.08
N ILE A 408 -9.44 -0.91 -23.69
CA ILE A 408 -9.82 -0.47 -22.35
C ILE A 408 -9.39 -1.51 -21.31
N GLU A 409 -9.72 -2.79 -21.54
CA GLU A 409 -9.30 -3.88 -20.66
C GLU A 409 -7.77 -3.95 -20.52
N ASP A 410 -7.03 -3.82 -21.63
CA ASP A 410 -5.57 -3.75 -21.63
C ASP A 410 -5.03 -2.52 -20.87
N TYR A 411 -5.65 -1.35 -21.04
CA TYR A 411 -5.29 -0.15 -20.28
C TYR A 411 -5.49 -0.34 -18.77
N LEU A 412 -6.62 -0.91 -18.37
CA LEU A 412 -6.90 -1.22 -16.96
C LEU A 412 -5.89 -2.23 -16.41
N ASN A 413 -5.58 -3.27 -17.18
CA ASN A 413 -4.71 -4.38 -16.76
C ASN A 413 -3.21 -4.11 -16.88
N LYS A 414 -2.78 -3.06 -17.58
CA LYS A 414 -1.36 -2.84 -17.88
C LYS A 414 -0.88 -1.40 -17.66
N LYS A 415 -1.78 -0.44 -17.45
CA LYS A 415 -1.43 0.99 -17.32
C LYS A 415 -2.19 1.75 -16.23
N SER A 416 -3.09 1.12 -15.49
CA SER A 416 -3.78 1.75 -14.36
C SER A 416 -3.99 0.80 -13.17
N LEU A 417 -5.01 -0.06 -13.17
CA LEU A 417 -5.37 -0.90 -12.01
C LEU A 417 -4.29 -1.93 -11.64
N ASN A 418 -3.44 -2.33 -12.58
CA ASN A 418 -2.24 -3.13 -12.34
C ASN A 418 -1.27 -2.49 -11.32
N GLN A 419 -1.28 -1.16 -11.17
CA GLN A 419 -0.50 -0.48 -10.14
C GLN A 419 -0.92 -0.91 -8.73
N ALA A 420 -2.18 -1.35 -8.56
CA ALA A 420 -2.71 -1.92 -7.34
C ALA A 420 -2.71 -3.45 -7.33
N LEU A 421 -2.02 -4.11 -8.28
CA LEU A 421 -2.05 -5.56 -8.53
C LEU A 421 -3.42 -6.10 -8.95
N ILE A 422 -4.36 -5.23 -9.32
CA ILE A 422 -5.70 -5.62 -9.76
C ILE A 422 -5.67 -5.98 -11.25
N GLN A 423 -6.36 -7.07 -11.59
CA GLN A 423 -6.68 -7.43 -12.97
C GLN A 423 -8.18 -7.47 -13.16
N VAL A 424 -8.66 -7.05 -14.30
CA VAL A 424 -10.07 -7.06 -14.68
C VAL A 424 -10.30 -8.01 -15.84
N LYS A 425 -11.49 -8.59 -15.87
CA LYS A 425 -11.97 -9.40 -16.98
C LYS A 425 -13.30 -8.85 -17.47
N PHE A 426 -13.37 -8.46 -18.73
CA PHE A 426 -14.62 -7.97 -19.31
C PHE A 426 -15.56 -9.13 -19.67
N ILE A 427 -16.85 -8.95 -19.37
CA ILE A 427 -17.92 -9.88 -19.67
C ILE A 427 -19.05 -9.10 -20.35
N GLU A 428 -19.24 -9.32 -21.64
CA GLU A 428 -20.23 -8.59 -22.46
C GLU A 428 -21.50 -9.41 -22.73
N ILE A 429 -21.40 -10.73 -22.65
CA ILE A 429 -22.43 -11.68 -23.10
C ILE A 429 -22.91 -12.51 -21.93
N ASN A 430 -24.22 -12.72 -21.87
CA ASN A 430 -24.83 -13.69 -20.98
C ASN A 430 -24.55 -15.10 -21.49
N GLN A 431 -23.76 -15.87 -20.75
CA GLN A 431 -23.38 -17.24 -21.13
C GLN A 431 -24.57 -18.19 -21.29
N ASN A 432 -25.70 -17.91 -20.63
CA ASN A 432 -26.89 -18.76 -20.72
C ASN A 432 -27.72 -18.48 -21.99
N THR A 433 -27.68 -17.24 -22.51
CA THR A 433 -28.52 -16.84 -23.65
C THR A 433 -27.72 -16.59 -24.93
N GLY A 434 -26.40 -16.37 -24.84
CA GLY A 434 -25.55 -15.96 -25.95
C GLY A 434 -25.73 -14.49 -26.37
N GLU A 435 -26.60 -13.74 -25.68
CA GLU A 435 -26.94 -12.36 -26.02
C GLU A 435 -26.15 -11.34 -25.16
N PRO A 436 -25.84 -10.14 -25.69
CA PRO A 436 -25.25 -9.06 -24.92
C PRO A 436 -26.12 -8.61 -23.74
N PHE A 437 -25.50 -8.01 -22.73
CA PHE A 437 -26.22 -7.36 -21.62
C PHE A 437 -26.87 -6.02 -21.98
N ASP A 438 -26.66 -5.58 -23.22
CA ASP A 438 -27.08 -4.29 -23.75
C ASP A 438 -28.56 -3.96 -23.49
N TRP A 439 -28.81 -2.68 -23.26
CA TRP A 439 -30.12 -2.15 -22.97
C TRP A 439 -30.49 -0.97 -23.88
N GLY A 440 -31.46 -1.21 -24.75
CA GLY A 440 -32.15 -0.17 -25.50
C GLY A 440 -33.41 0.31 -24.78
N PHE A 441 -33.59 1.63 -24.63
CA PHE A 441 -34.85 2.22 -24.15
C PHE A 441 -35.43 3.18 -25.19
N ARG A 442 -36.73 3.47 -25.08
CA ARG A 442 -37.36 4.54 -25.87
C ARG A 442 -37.32 5.85 -25.09
N LYS A 443 -37.32 6.98 -25.79
CA LYS A 443 -37.38 8.31 -25.19
C LYS A 443 -38.53 8.42 -24.20
N ILE A 444 -39.71 7.92 -24.57
CA ILE A 444 -40.90 7.94 -23.71
C ILE A 444 -40.69 7.19 -22.39
N SER A 445 -39.85 6.15 -22.37
CA SER A 445 -39.52 5.42 -21.14
C SER A 445 -38.73 6.30 -20.17
N LEU A 446 -37.80 7.11 -20.67
CA LEU A 446 -37.06 8.07 -19.86
C LEU A 446 -37.94 9.24 -19.40
N GLU A 447 -38.84 9.72 -20.26
CA GLU A 447 -39.79 10.79 -19.93
C GLU A 447 -40.76 10.37 -18.82
N ASN A 448 -41.24 9.14 -18.87
CA ASN A 448 -42.10 8.58 -17.82
C ASN A 448 -41.33 8.36 -16.53
N ALA A 449 -40.12 7.78 -16.60
CA ALA A 449 -39.27 7.61 -15.43
C ALA A 449 -38.94 8.96 -14.76
N SER A 450 -38.67 10.00 -15.55
CA SER A 450 -38.37 11.36 -15.07
C SER A 450 -39.53 12.02 -14.30
N LYS A 451 -40.73 11.43 -14.30
CA LYS A 451 -41.89 11.85 -13.50
C LYS A 451 -42.08 11.01 -12.24
N GLU A 452 -41.46 9.84 -12.13
CA GLU A 452 -41.46 9.02 -10.93
C GLU A 452 -40.67 9.75 -9.82
N GLU A 453 -41.17 9.74 -8.58
CA GLU A 453 -40.55 10.48 -7.46
C GLU A 453 -39.06 10.13 -7.29
N LYS A 454 -38.71 8.84 -7.45
CA LYS A 454 -37.33 8.35 -7.36
C LYS A 454 -36.38 8.95 -8.41
N TYR A 455 -36.87 9.29 -9.60
CA TYR A 455 -36.06 9.76 -10.74
C TYR A 455 -36.49 11.13 -11.24
N LYS A 456 -37.17 11.91 -10.39
CA LYS A 456 -37.78 13.17 -10.80
C LYS A 456 -36.75 14.12 -11.42
N GLY A 457 -37.00 14.56 -12.65
CA GLY A 457 -36.11 15.46 -13.39
C GLY A 457 -34.82 14.80 -13.89
N MET A 458 -34.76 13.47 -13.97
CA MET A 458 -33.63 12.72 -14.51
C MET A 458 -33.34 13.05 -15.97
N PHE A 459 -34.39 13.22 -16.79
CA PHE A 459 -34.26 13.41 -18.24
C PHE A 459 -34.93 14.70 -18.69
N ASN A 460 -34.21 15.50 -19.48
CA ASN A 460 -34.73 16.68 -20.14
C ASN A 460 -35.14 16.35 -21.58
N SER A 461 -36.44 16.34 -21.86
CA SER A 461 -36.99 15.99 -23.17
C SER A 461 -36.55 16.88 -24.32
N SER A 462 -36.20 18.15 -24.05
CA SER A 462 -35.83 19.14 -25.06
C SER A 462 -34.36 19.01 -25.44
N THR A 463 -33.48 18.93 -24.45
CA THR A 463 -32.03 18.81 -24.67
C THR A 463 -31.56 17.37 -24.86
N LYS A 464 -32.39 16.39 -24.46
CA LYS A 464 -32.06 14.95 -24.43
C LYS A 464 -30.84 14.64 -23.55
N ILE A 465 -30.61 15.46 -22.53
CA ILE A 465 -29.55 15.32 -21.54
C ILE A 465 -30.13 14.70 -20.27
N VAL A 466 -29.31 13.93 -19.56
CA VAL A 466 -29.65 13.36 -18.25
C VAL A 466 -28.85 13.97 -17.11
N GLU A 467 -29.47 13.97 -15.93
CA GLU A 467 -28.76 14.10 -14.66
C GLU A 467 -28.07 12.76 -14.34
N ALA A 468 -26.75 12.80 -14.16
CA ALA A 468 -25.88 11.63 -14.15
C ALA A 468 -26.26 10.61 -13.07
N SER A 469 -26.46 11.08 -11.83
CA SER A 469 -26.75 10.23 -10.68
C SER A 469 -28.11 9.53 -10.81
N LYS A 470 -29.16 10.27 -11.15
CA LYS A 470 -30.51 9.70 -11.33
C LYS A 470 -30.56 8.73 -12.49
N TYR A 471 -29.88 9.02 -13.60
CA TYR A 471 -29.84 8.11 -14.74
C TYR A 471 -29.09 6.82 -14.41
N MET A 472 -27.94 6.92 -13.73
CA MET A 472 -27.19 5.76 -13.26
C MET A 472 -28.05 4.88 -12.32
N ASN A 473 -28.76 5.49 -11.37
CA ASN A 473 -29.70 4.76 -10.51
C ASN A 473 -30.82 4.08 -11.31
N TYR A 474 -31.40 4.78 -12.29
CA TYR A 474 -32.46 4.22 -13.13
C TYR A 474 -31.99 3.00 -13.93
N ILE A 475 -30.86 3.10 -14.65
CA ILE A 475 -30.37 1.98 -15.45
C ILE A 475 -29.98 0.79 -14.57
N ASN A 476 -29.39 1.04 -13.40
CA ASN A 476 -29.03 0.00 -12.46
C ASN A 476 -30.26 -0.74 -11.89
N ASP A 477 -31.31 0.02 -11.53
CA ASP A 477 -32.59 -0.54 -11.12
C ASP A 477 -33.25 -1.41 -12.22
N ARG A 478 -33.17 -0.98 -13.48
CA ARG A 478 -33.73 -1.73 -14.61
C ARG A 478 -32.91 -2.97 -14.91
N PHE A 479 -31.59 -2.86 -14.87
CA PHE A 479 -30.68 -4.00 -15.03
C PHE A 479 -30.93 -5.06 -13.96
N GLY A 480 -31.01 -4.68 -12.68
CA GLY A 480 -31.27 -5.60 -11.58
C GLY A 480 -32.61 -6.33 -11.66
N LYS A 481 -33.61 -5.75 -12.31
CA LYS A 481 -34.91 -6.41 -12.55
C LYS A 481 -34.84 -7.46 -13.66
N MET A 482 -34.05 -7.23 -14.71
CA MET A 482 -33.93 -8.20 -15.82
C MET A 482 -32.87 -9.25 -15.61
N PHE A 483 -31.77 -8.89 -14.94
CA PHE A 483 -30.64 -9.78 -14.69
C PHE A 483 -30.36 -9.91 -13.18
N PRO A 484 -31.34 -10.37 -12.37
CA PRO A 484 -31.23 -10.38 -10.91
C PRO A 484 -30.09 -11.27 -10.39
N SER A 485 -29.73 -12.33 -11.12
CA SER A 485 -28.58 -13.17 -10.76
C SER A 485 -27.25 -12.44 -10.95
N ILE A 486 -27.10 -11.70 -12.05
CA ILE A 486 -25.88 -10.96 -12.40
C ILE A 486 -25.73 -9.74 -11.50
N ALA A 487 -26.81 -9.00 -11.27
CA ALA A 487 -26.81 -7.86 -10.35
C ALA A 487 -26.41 -8.24 -8.91
N LYS A 488 -26.62 -9.50 -8.51
CA LYS A 488 -26.18 -10.04 -7.20
C LYS A 488 -24.79 -10.66 -7.25
N SER A 489 -24.24 -10.94 -8.42
CA SER A 489 -22.93 -11.56 -8.58
C SER A 489 -21.82 -10.63 -8.08
N LYS A 490 -20.65 -11.20 -7.81
CA LYS A 490 -19.45 -10.43 -7.49
C LYS A 490 -18.85 -9.88 -8.79
N GLY A 491 -18.40 -8.62 -8.73
CA GLY A 491 -17.90 -7.88 -9.88
C GLY A 491 -18.49 -6.48 -9.97
N ILE A 492 -18.12 -5.77 -11.03
CA ILE A 492 -18.53 -4.39 -11.31
C ILE A 492 -19.46 -4.40 -12.53
N LEU A 493 -20.50 -3.56 -12.49
CA LEU A 493 -21.40 -3.26 -13.60
C LEU A 493 -20.96 -1.93 -14.22
N LEU A 494 -20.34 -2.01 -15.39
CA LEU A 494 -19.87 -0.86 -16.16
C LEU A 494 -20.88 -0.53 -17.24
N TYR A 495 -21.60 0.58 -17.07
CA TYR A 495 -22.52 1.08 -18.08
C TYR A 495 -21.81 2.01 -19.07
N LEU A 496 -22.00 1.77 -20.37
CA LEU A 496 -21.54 2.63 -21.45
C LEU A 496 -22.76 3.31 -22.08
N SER A 497 -22.84 4.63 -22.05
CA SER A 497 -24.05 5.35 -22.44
C SER A 497 -23.83 6.25 -23.65
N SER A 498 -24.74 6.17 -24.62
CA SER A 498 -24.80 7.13 -25.73
C SER A 498 -25.38 8.48 -25.31
N ILE A 499 -25.99 8.56 -24.12
CA ILE A 499 -26.60 9.79 -23.60
C ILE A 499 -25.52 10.72 -23.05
N LYS A 500 -25.77 12.03 -23.20
CA LYS A 500 -24.91 13.10 -22.68
C LYS A 500 -25.41 13.60 -21.32
N THR A 501 -24.48 14.07 -20.51
CA THR A 501 -24.75 14.87 -19.32
C THR A 501 -24.33 16.33 -19.57
N THR A 502 -24.65 17.25 -18.66
CA THR A 502 -24.19 18.64 -18.77
C THR A 502 -22.74 18.85 -18.38
N SER A 503 -22.18 18.01 -17.51
CA SER A 503 -20.92 18.33 -16.79
C SER A 503 -20.03 17.12 -16.46
N SER A 504 -20.43 15.90 -16.80
CA SER A 504 -19.79 14.69 -16.29
C SER A 504 -19.53 13.67 -17.39
N GLY A 505 -18.26 13.30 -17.56
CA GLY A 505 -17.83 12.24 -18.48
C GLY A 505 -18.16 10.84 -18.00
N GLY A 506 -18.25 10.66 -16.69
CA GLY A 506 -18.67 9.44 -16.02
C GLY A 506 -19.36 9.74 -14.70
N ALA A 507 -19.82 8.69 -14.02
CA ALA A 507 -20.27 8.76 -12.64
C ALA A 507 -20.14 7.39 -11.95
N ALA A 508 -19.88 7.44 -10.66
CA ALA A 508 -19.84 6.29 -9.76
C ALA A 508 -20.17 6.74 -8.33
N TYR A 509 -20.55 5.80 -7.48
CA TYR A 509 -20.69 6.06 -6.04
C TYR A 509 -19.59 5.34 -5.27
N THR A 510 -19.08 6.03 -4.26
CA THR A 510 -18.25 5.45 -3.20
C THR A 510 -19.08 4.91 -2.03
N LEU A 511 -20.35 5.33 -1.93
CA LEU A 511 -21.28 4.94 -0.87
C LEU A 511 -22.60 4.43 -1.48
N PRO A 512 -23.13 3.27 -1.04
CA PRO A 512 -22.57 2.37 -0.03
C PRO A 512 -21.27 1.69 -0.47
N LEU A 513 -20.49 1.13 0.46
CA LEU A 513 -19.23 0.43 0.13
C LEU A 513 -19.46 -0.84 -0.73
N ASP A 514 -20.66 -1.40 -0.67
CA ASP A 514 -21.07 -2.51 -1.54
C ASP A 514 -21.61 -2.04 -2.91
N ASN A 515 -21.41 -0.77 -3.28
CA ASN A 515 -21.79 -0.26 -4.59
C ASN A 515 -20.99 -0.95 -5.70
N LYS A 516 -21.67 -1.50 -6.69
CA LYS A 516 -21.03 -2.26 -7.78
C LYS A 516 -21.08 -1.60 -9.13
N HIS A 517 -21.56 -0.37 -9.25
CA HIS A 517 -21.85 0.17 -10.57
C HIS A 517 -21.29 1.57 -10.80
N CYS A 518 -20.89 1.76 -12.05
CA CYS A 518 -20.40 3.01 -12.61
C CYS A 518 -20.84 3.16 -14.06
N ILE A 519 -20.80 4.38 -14.57
CA ILE A 519 -21.20 4.72 -15.93
C ILE A 519 -20.17 5.62 -16.61
N ILE A 520 -19.93 5.38 -17.89
CA ILE A 520 -19.23 6.29 -18.80
C ILE A 520 -20.23 6.83 -19.81
N PHE A 521 -20.32 8.15 -19.91
CA PHE A 521 -21.21 8.86 -20.83
C PHE A 521 -20.52 9.14 -22.16
N ASN A 522 -21.33 9.51 -23.16
CA ASN A 522 -20.92 9.69 -24.54
C ASN A 522 -19.65 10.55 -24.71
N SER A 523 -19.50 11.61 -23.91
CA SER A 523 -18.36 12.52 -24.00
C SER A 523 -17.00 11.87 -23.72
N ASN A 524 -16.98 10.76 -22.97
CA ASN A 524 -15.74 10.13 -22.48
C ASN A 524 -15.62 8.65 -22.85
N LEU A 525 -16.49 8.12 -23.70
CA LEU A 525 -16.41 6.72 -24.15
C LEU A 525 -15.05 6.38 -24.79
N ASN A 526 -14.38 7.36 -25.40
CA ASN A 526 -13.05 7.23 -25.99
C ASN A 526 -11.91 7.71 -25.06
N HIS A 527 -12.18 7.96 -23.77
CA HIS A 527 -11.21 8.50 -22.82
C HIS A 527 -10.83 7.47 -21.75
N LEU A 528 -9.71 6.78 -21.97
CA LEU A 528 -9.27 5.61 -21.19
C LEU A 528 -9.18 5.87 -19.67
N SER A 529 -8.63 7.00 -19.24
CA SER A 529 -8.48 7.27 -17.80
C SER A 529 -9.82 7.46 -17.08
N SER A 530 -10.90 7.84 -17.78
CA SER A 530 -12.24 7.92 -17.18
C SER A 530 -12.69 6.56 -16.66
N TYR A 531 -12.35 5.47 -17.37
CA TYR A 531 -12.69 4.12 -16.92
C TYR A 531 -12.00 3.79 -15.59
N ALA A 532 -10.70 4.09 -15.48
CA ALA A 532 -9.96 3.90 -14.24
C ALA A 532 -10.46 4.81 -13.10
N HIS A 533 -10.86 6.05 -13.42
CA HIS A 533 -11.43 7.00 -12.46
C HIS A 533 -12.74 6.49 -11.85
N GLU A 534 -13.72 6.15 -12.69
CA GLU A 534 -15.04 5.70 -12.20
C GLU A 534 -14.98 4.31 -11.55
N ILE A 535 -14.11 3.42 -12.05
CA ILE A 535 -13.82 2.16 -11.36
C ILE A 535 -13.14 2.43 -10.01
N GLY A 536 -12.20 3.38 -9.94
CA GLY A 536 -11.54 3.82 -8.72
C GLY A 536 -12.55 4.25 -7.64
N HIS A 537 -13.55 5.05 -8.01
CA HIS A 537 -14.66 5.38 -7.12
C HIS A 537 -15.46 4.16 -6.66
N THR A 538 -15.73 3.23 -7.58
CA THR A 538 -16.45 1.99 -7.25
C THR A 538 -15.69 1.17 -6.22
N ILE A 539 -14.36 1.12 -6.29
CA ILE A 539 -13.49 0.40 -5.33
C ILE A 539 -12.98 1.28 -4.17
N GLY A 540 -13.79 2.27 -3.76
CA GLY A 540 -13.64 2.97 -2.48
C GLY A 540 -12.77 4.25 -2.50
N LEU A 541 -12.33 4.72 -3.67
CA LEU A 541 -11.53 5.94 -3.76
C LEU A 541 -12.40 7.19 -3.87
N ALA A 542 -12.06 8.25 -3.15
CA ALA A 542 -12.64 9.58 -3.34
C ALA A 542 -11.69 10.46 -4.17
N HIS A 543 -12.19 11.62 -4.61
CA HIS A 543 -11.33 12.64 -5.22
C HIS A 543 -10.20 13.04 -4.28
N THR A 544 -9.03 13.31 -4.85
CA THR A 544 -7.83 13.69 -4.10
C THR A 544 -7.79 15.16 -3.71
N PHE A 545 -8.75 15.99 -4.14
CA PHE A 545 -8.80 17.41 -3.81
C PHE A 545 -9.90 17.75 -2.79
N PRO A 546 -9.76 18.85 -2.03
CA PRO A 546 -10.78 19.26 -1.07
C PRO A 546 -12.12 19.54 -1.75
N GLU A 547 -13.18 19.20 -1.02
CA GLU A 547 -14.52 19.70 -1.29
C GLU A 547 -14.84 20.80 -0.26
N GLU A 548 -16.06 21.34 -0.25
CA GLU A 548 -16.47 22.50 0.57
C GLU A 548 -16.10 22.42 2.07
N GLN A 549 -16.05 21.23 2.65
CA GLN A 549 -15.64 20.99 4.05
C GLN A 549 -14.41 20.09 4.10
N ASN A 550 -13.50 20.38 5.04
CA ASN A 550 -12.34 19.52 5.29
C ASN A 550 -12.76 18.13 5.82
N VAL A 551 -11.90 17.14 5.64
CA VAL A 551 -12.23 15.74 5.93
C VAL A 551 -12.50 15.50 7.42
N GLU A 552 -11.75 16.13 8.32
CA GLU A 552 -11.88 15.90 9.76
C GLU A 552 -13.22 16.39 10.31
N GLN A 553 -13.69 17.56 9.86
CA GLN A 553 -15.02 18.07 10.21
C GLN A 553 -16.13 17.15 9.68
N LYS A 554 -15.98 16.62 8.46
CA LYS A 554 -16.93 15.65 7.90
C LYS A 554 -16.99 14.36 8.73
N ILE A 555 -15.83 13.88 9.21
CA ILE A 555 -15.75 12.72 10.11
C ILE A 555 -16.47 13.02 11.41
N GLN A 556 -16.15 14.13 12.07
CA GLN A 556 -16.76 14.51 13.35
C GLN A 556 -18.28 14.65 13.25
N ASN A 557 -18.78 15.29 12.19
CA ASN A 557 -20.22 15.41 11.94
C ASN A 557 -20.88 14.04 11.77
N ALA A 558 -20.27 13.16 10.96
CA ALA A 558 -20.81 11.81 10.76
C ALA A 558 -20.76 10.96 12.03
N GLU A 559 -19.72 11.10 12.87
CA GLU A 559 -19.61 10.41 14.16
C GLU A 559 -20.66 10.89 15.17
N ASN A 560 -20.96 12.20 15.20
CA ASN A 560 -22.02 12.77 16.02
C ASN A 560 -23.41 12.26 15.58
N ASP A 561 -23.68 12.24 14.28
CA ASP A 561 -24.92 11.70 13.73
C ASP A 561 -25.05 10.21 14.04
N LEU A 562 -23.96 9.44 13.88
CA LEU A 562 -23.93 8.01 14.16
C LEU A 562 -24.26 7.74 15.63
N LYS A 563 -23.69 8.52 16.56
CA LYS A 563 -23.98 8.44 17.98
C LYS A 563 -25.48 8.69 18.25
N ASN A 564 -26.06 9.74 17.67
CA ASN A 564 -27.48 10.06 17.83
C ASN A 564 -28.39 8.92 17.33
N TYR A 565 -28.10 8.33 16.16
CA TYR A 565 -28.88 7.21 15.65
C TYR A 565 -28.73 5.93 16.49
N LYS A 566 -27.52 5.64 16.99
CA LYS A 566 -27.31 4.53 17.92
C LYS A 566 -28.07 4.73 19.23
N GLU A 567 -28.07 5.94 19.79
CA GLU A 567 -28.85 6.25 21.00
C GLU A 567 -30.37 6.13 20.77
N LYS A 568 -30.89 6.55 19.61
CA LYS A 568 -32.30 6.34 19.23
C LYS A 568 -32.63 4.86 19.14
N GLN A 569 -31.78 4.07 18.51
CA GLN A 569 -31.97 2.63 18.38
C GLN A 569 -31.94 1.92 19.75
N GLU A 570 -31.00 2.29 20.63
CA GLU A 570 -30.93 1.73 21.99
C GLU A 570 -32.16 2.09 22.82
N ARG A 571 -32.73 3.30 22.66
CA ARG A 571 -34.02 3.65 23.29
C ARG A 571 -35.14 2.72 22.84
N GLU A 572 -35.24 2.40 21.55
CA GLU A 572 -36.27 1.46 21.07
C GLU A 572 -36.04 0.02 21.55
N LYS A 573 -34.78 -0.43 21.66
CA LYS A 573 -34.44 -1.72 22.29
C LYS A 573 -34.88 -1.76 23.76
N ASN A 574 -34.65 -0.69 24.51
CA ASN A 574 -35.09 -0.57 25.89
C ASN A 574 -36.62 -0.54 26.00
N ASN A 575 -37.31 0.21 25.12
CA ASN A 575 -38.77 0.22 25.04
C ASN A 575 -39.33 -1.18 24.78
N LYS A 576 -38.72 -1.94 23.86
CA LYS A 576 -39.09 -3.34 23.58
C LYS A 576 -38.96 -4.20 24.83
N ASN A 577 -37.80 -4.15 25.50
CA ASN A 577 -37.55 -4.93 26.71
C ASN A 577 -38.53 -4.56 27.84
N GLU A 578 -38.81 -3.27 28.04
CA GLU A 578 -39.77 -2.82 29.06
C GLU A 578 -41.19 -3.29 28.73
N TYR A 579 -41.63 -3.17 27.48
CA TYR A 579 -42.96 -3.61 27.04
C TYR A 579 -43.14 -5.11 27.26
N LEU A 580 -42.19 -5.93 26.77
CA LEU A 580 -42.25 -7.38 26.90
C LEU A 580 -42.24 -7.82 28.38
N ARG A 581 -41.50 -7.11 29.23
CA ARG A 581 -41.47 -7.37 30.68
C ARG A 581 -42.78 -6.96 31.36
N ARG A 582 -43.31 -5.77 31.07
CA ARG A 582 -44.53 -5.23 31.71
C ARG A 582 -45.77 -6.06 31.38
N TYR A 583 -45.83 -6.61 30.16
CA TYR A 583 -46.99 -7.35 29.67
C TYR A 583 -46.76 -8.87 29.57
N SER A 584 -45.74 -9.43 30.23
CA SER A 584 -45.34 -10.85 30.12
C SER A 584 -46.52 -11.80 30.28
N ASP A 585 -47.28 -11.66 31.37
CA ASP A 585 -48.38 -12.57 31.72
C ASP A 585 -49.52 -12.55 30.70
N TYR A 586 -49.79 -11.38 30.11
CA TYR A 586 -50.80 -11.24 29.06
C TYR A 586 -50.31 -11.83 27.74
N LEU A 587 -49.08 -11.51 27.35
CA LEU A 587 -48.50 -11.94 26.08
C LEU A 587 -48.25 -13.45 26.04
N ASP A 588 -47.88 -14.07 27.17
CA ASP A 588 -47.70 -15.52 27.27
C ASP A 588 -49.01 -16.29 27.13
N LYS A 589 -50.14 -15.69 27.56
CA LYS A 589 -51.49 -16.22 27.33
C LYS A 589 -52.03 -15.91 25.93
N ASN A 590 -51.40 -15.00 25.19
CA ASN A 590 -51.86 -14.54 23.86
C ASN A 590 -50.71 -14.54 22.82
N PRO A 591 -50.28 -15.72 22.34
CA PRO A 591 -49.09 -15.85 21.49
C PRO A 591 -49.14 -15.04 20.18
N ASN A 592 -50.33 -14.92 19.56
CA ASN A 592 -50.49 -14.11 18.35
C ASN A 592 -50.29 -12.61 18.62
N LYS A 593 -50.78 -12.10 19.76
CA LYS A 593 -50.55 -10.72 20.18
C LYS A 593 -49.10 -10.44 20.55
N LYS A 594 -48.41 -11.43 21.13
CA LYS A 594 -46.96 -11.38 21.35
C LYS A 594 -46.21 -11.22 20.03
N ARG A 595 -46.55 -11.99 19.00
CA ARG A 595 -45.93 -11.91 17.67
C ARG A 595 -46.14 -10.53 17.03
N GLU A 596 -47.38 -10.05 16.96
CA GLU A 596 -47.72 -8.72 16.42
C GLU A 596 -46.94 -7.59 17.13
N ALA A 597 -46.87 -7.64 18.46
CA ALA A 597 -46.14 -6.62 19.23
C ALA A 597 -44.62 -6.67 18.98
N VAL A 598 -44.04 -7.87 18.94
CA VAL A 598 -42.61 -8.06 18.65
C VAL A 598 -42.27 -7.53 17.25
N GLU A 599 -43.08 -7.84 16.24
CA GLU A 599 -42.87 -7.35 14.86
C GLU A 599 -42.87 -5.82 14.77
N ILE A 600 -43.81 -5.15 15.46
CA ILE A 600 -43.87 -3.67 15.49
C ILE A 600 -42.64 -3.09 16.21
N LEU A 601 -42.26 -3.66 17.35
CA LEU A 601 -41.13 -3.20 18.14
C LEU A 601 -39.80 -3.44 17.41
N ASP A 602 -39.65 -4.56 16.72
CA ASP A 602 -38.50 -4.83 15.87
C ASP A 602 -38.43 -3.87 14.70
N LYS A 603 -39.55 -3.56 14.06
CA LYS A 603 -39.60 -2.52 13.00
C LYS A 603 -39.16 -1.15 13.51
N ASN A 604 -39.51 -0.78 14.75
CA ASN A 604 -39.06 0.47 15.37
C ASN A 604 -37.56 0.50 15.65
N ILE A 605 -36.93 -0.65 15.91
CA ILE A 605 -35.48 -0.76 16.07
C ILE A 605 -34.80 -0.73 14.69
N ASP A 606 -35.33 -1.49 13.73
CA ASP A 606 -34.74 -1.73 12.43
C ASP A 606 -34.79 -0.52 11.50
N GLN A 607 -35.73 0.41 11.70
CA GLN A 607 -35.79 1.65 10.92
C GLN A 607 -34.49 2.48 10.97
N TYR A 608 -33.64 2.26 11.99
CA TYR A 608 -32.35 2.95 12.14
C TYR A 608 -31.17 2.22 11.48
N ASN A 609 -31.30 0.93 11.15
CA ASN A 609 -30.17 0.11 10.67
C ASN A 609 -29.52 0.70 9.41
N ASN A 610 -30.32 1.17 8.45
CA ASN A 610 -29.80 1.75 7.20
C ASN A 610 -29.03 3.05 7.42
N ALA A 611 -29.52 3.93 8.31
CA ALA A 611 -28.84 5.18 8.63
C ALA A 611 -27.52 4.91 9.37
N ILE A 612 -27.53 3.97 10.32
CA ILE A 612 -26.32 3.55 11.06
C ILE A 612 -25.29 2.97 10.09
N LYS A 613 -25.68 1.98 9.25
CA LYS A 613 -24.79 1.37 8.25
C LYS A 613 -24.19 2.43 7.32
N SER A 614 -25.03 3.31 6.76
CA SER A 614 -24.60 4.38 5.85
C SER A 614 -23.58 5.33 6.50
N LEU A 615 -23.78 5.70 7.77
CA LEU A 615 -22.86 6.56 8.51
C LEU A 615 -21.54 5.84 8.84
N GLU A 616 -21.57 4.57 9.24
CA GLU A 616 -20.37 3.77 9.49
C GLU A 616 -19.51 3.62 8.22
N GLU A 617 -20.15 3.34 7.09
CA GLU A 617 -19.48 3.28 5.78
C GLU A 617 -18.93 4.65 5.37
N LYS A 618 -19.70 5.73 5.53
CA LYS A 618 -19.24 7.09 5.26
C LYS A 618 -18.01 7.47 6.08
N ILE A 619 -18.00 7.16 7.38
CA ILE A 619 -16.84 7.39 8.25
C ILE A 619 -15.63 6.60 7.76
N THR A 620 -15.83 5.34 7.36
CA THR A 620 -14.77 4.48 6.81
C THR A 620 -14.16 5.11 5.54
N ILE A 621 -15.00 5.51 4.58
CA ILE A 621 -14.56 6.16 3.33
C ILE A 621 -13.77 7.45 3.63
N LEU A 622 -14.27 8.30 4.54
CA LEU A 622 -13.60 9.54 4.91
C LEU A 622 -12.25 9.28 5.57
N LYS A 623 -12.16 8.28 6.45
CA LYS A 623 -10.90 7.89 7.11
C LYS A 623 -9.88 7.31 6.12
N ASN A 624 -10.35 6.60 5.11
CA ASN A 624 -9.52 6.06 4.04
C ASN A 624 -9.03 7.16 3.07
N ASN A 625 -9.78 8.25 2.90
CA ASN A 625 -9.49 9.31 1.93
C ASN A 625 -9.12 10.65 2.58
N ARG A 626 -8.28 10.61 3.63
CA ARG A 626 -7.92 11.78 4.47
C ARG A 626 -6.99 12.81 3.82
N TYR A 627 -6.22 12.39 2.81
CA TYR A 627 -5.22 13.26 2.20
C TYR A 627 -5.83 14.07 1.07
N LYS A 628 -5.64 15.39 1.10
CA LYS A 628 -6.16 16.28 0.06
C LYS A 628 -5.07 17.14 -0.54
N PHE A 629 -5.15 17.33 -1.85
CA PHE A 629 -4.20 18.05 -2.68
C PHE A 629 -4.90 19.17 -3.44
N LYS A 630 -4.17 20.20 -3.87
CA LYS A 630 -4.73 21.22 -4.76
C LYS A 630 -5.32 20.57 -6.02
N GLU A 631 -6.52 20.97 -6.40
CA GLU A 631 -7.19 20.45 -7.61
C GLU A 631 -6.29 20.67 -8.84
N LYS A 632 -6.16 19.64 -9.68
CA LYS A 632 -5.32 19.62 -10.89
C LYS A 632 -3.82 19.80 -10.62
N ALA A 633 -3.38 19.61 -9.38
CA ALA A 633 -1.97 19.71 -9.02
C ALA A 633 -1.26 18.35 -9.01
N THR A 634 -2.00 17.25 -9.17
CA THR A 634 -1.45 15.90 -9.17
C THR A 634 -1.77 15.17 -10.46
N GLU A 635 -0.90 14.22 -10.81
CA GLU A 635 -1.15 13.26 -11.89
C GLU A 635 -1.98 12.04 -11.42
N ASN A 636 -2.66 12.17 -10.28
CA ASN A 636 -3.44 11.10 -9.70
C ASN A 636 -4.68 10.83 -10.55
N ILE A 637 -5.06 9.56 -10.72
CA ILE A 637 -6.24 9.18 -11.51
C ILE A 637 -7.53 9.79 -10.93
N LEU A 638 -7.59 10.08 -9.63
CA LEU A 638 -8.74 10.67 -8.94
C LEU A 638 -8.68 12.20 -8.86
N ASP A 639 -7.75 12.84 -9.57
CA ASP A 639 -7.70 14.30 -9.74
C ASP A 639 -8.44 14.71 -11.03
N TYR A 640 -8.66 16.01 -11.26
CA TYR A 640 -9.36 16.56 -12.44
C TYR A 640 -8.45 17.04 -13.56
N ASP A 641 -7.15 16.74 -13.51
CA ASP A 641 -6.26 16.97 -14.66
C ASP A 641 -6.40 15.84 -15.69
N LEU A 642 -7.44 15.91 -16.52
CA LEU A 642 -7.74 14.92 -17.57
C LEU A 642 -6.55 14.67 -18.52
N ASN A 643 -5.60 15.60 -18.62
CA ASN A 643 -4.44 15.46 -19.50
C ASN A 643 -3.28 14.68 -18.83
N ASN A 644 -3.36 14.42 -17.53
CA ASN A 644 -2.24 13.86 -16.76
C ASN A 644 -2.65 12.86 -15.67
N GLN A 645 -3.77 12.14 -15.82
CA GLN A 645 -4.19 11.07 -14.90
C GLN A 645 -3.43 9.75 -15.17
N LYS A 646 -2.44 9.43 -14.34
CA LYS A 646 -1.54 8.28 -14.58
C LYS A 646 -1.27 7.39 -13.38
N THR A 647 -1.45 7.88 -12.15
CA THR A 647 -1.00 7.13 -10.96
C THR A 647 -2.07 6.97 -9.90
N PHE A 648 -1.91 5.89 -9.12
CA PHE A 648 -2.50 5.76 -7.79
C PHE A 648 -1.40 5.91 -6.74
N THR A 649 -1.74 6.50 -5.60
CA THR A 649 -0.83 6.55 -4.45
C THR A 649 -0.84 5.22 -3.70
N GLN A 650 0.16 5.00 -2.85
CA GLN A 650 0.29 3.79 -2.06
C GLN A 650 -0.91 3.55 -1.12
N TRP A 651 -1.46 4.63 -0.55
CA TRP A 651 -2.61 4.53 0.33
C TRP A 651 -3.89 4.19 -0.45
N GLN A 652 -4.06 4.74 -1.66
CA GLN A 652 -5.17 4.37 -2.55
C GLN A 652 -5.05 2.90 -2.95
N ILE A 653 -3.86 2.44 -3.33
CA ILE A 653 -3.61 1.03 -3.68
C ILE A 653 -4.06 0.08 -2.57
N LYS A 654 -3.75 0.38 -1.30
CA LYS A 654 -4.22 -0.42 -0.16
C LYS A 654 -5.74 -0.51 -0.08
N ILE A 655 -6.42 0.64 -0.19
CA ILE A 655 -7.90 0.69 -0.15
C ILE A 655 -8.48 -0.13 -1.30
N MET A 656 -7.98 0.06 -2.52
CA MET A 656 -8.43 -0.68 -3.69
C MET A 656 -8.30 -2.20 -3.47
N GLN A 657 -7.17 -2.66 -2.93
CA GLN A 657 -6.96 -4.09 -2.65
C GLN A 657 -7.93 -4.62 -1.59
N GLU A 658 -8.14 -3.89 -0.50
CA GLU A 658 -9.05 -4.26 0.58
C GLU A 658 -10.51 -4.33 0.09
N GLU A 659 -10.95 -3.34 -0.67
CA GLU A 659 -12.30 -3.28 -1.24
C GLU A 659 -12.53 -4.40 -2.25
N VAL A 660 -11.56 -4.66 -3.15
CA VAL A 660 -11.62 -5.78 -4.11
C VAL A 660 -11.78 -7.11 -3.40
N GLN A 661 -10.95 -7.40 -2.40
CA GLN A 661 -11.02 -8.66 -1.65
C GLN A 661 -12.35 -8.82 -0.89
N LYS A 662 -12.90 -7.73 -0.38
CA LYS A 662 -14.10 -7.76 0.45
C LYS A 662 -15.39 -7.86 -0.36
N TYR A 663 -15.49 -7.16 -1.49
CA TYR A 663 -16.77 -6.96 -2.18
C TYR A 663 -16.82 -7.50 -3.63
N TYR A 664 -15.68 -7.65 -4.30
CA TYR A 664 -15.64 -7.88 -5.75
C TYR A 664 -15.00 -9.21 -6.18
N HIS A 665 -14.18 -9.82 -5.31
CA HIS A 665 -13.58 -11.14 -5.53
C HIS A 665 -14.46 -12.27 -5.04
#